data_AF-J2KYQ9-F1
#
_entry.id   AF-J2KYQ9-F1
#
_cell.length_a   1.000
_cell.length_b   1.000
_cell.length_c   1.000
_cell.angle_alpha   90.00
_cell.angle_beta   90.00
_cell.angle_gamma   90.00
#
_symmetry.space_group_name_H-M   'P 1'
#
loop_
_entity.id
_entity.type
_entity.pdbx_description
1 polymer ?
#
loop_
_entity_poly.entity_id
_entity_poly.type
_entity_poly.pdbx_seq_one_letter_code
_entity_poly.pdbx_strand_id
1 'polypeptide(L)'
;MSHLIATPEFQLNALVAGLALLLMTWGRVERIGHRALFGALTALLLMRYAVWRVVATMPPSDLGFETLFAWVFLVFELTAIVYTLMSIHMLLRRRDNHGLADRGEAALRGRGEQVPALDVFICTYNEELDVLEKTIIAAQAIDYPQLKVWVLDDTRRDWLRDYCERRGVHYARRPDNSHAKAGNLNNGLRLSAEVTNAPFILVLDADFAPQRQIAYRMLGLFDDPKVGLVQTPQFYYNADPIQHNLRATNSWVDEQRVFFDVLQPAKDAVDSAFCVGTSFIVRRDLITAAGGFPVGSVCEDIHTTYLLLRHGHITRWLGERLSHGLSAESIVDYINQRSRWCLGTVQLALLPQGPLRGKGYSLSARLHFLHGLLHWLGKPFMAMIMVAPALYWYAGVSVFHATPQAFATYGLPPLVMFWAYSYWISQRRCLPVFSEVSQLVAAMAVTSTLLAAMLKPFGHPFKVTAKGLDRSKTVVHWKLVAVFGGLLVALQGGGASAVMSGAALTPGDQLNLVWTGIALILCLGALIACVDLPRPDQEERFPWRAATRVRTATGEGDSRFVNIAVDGALLEGGALLKRLRVGQALEVYVDAVGWLPALVAGRRRTSAELRFAGTETQREQLVSHVFNVLPSHVAVQVRPWGAASALLASAGFRAPGAGFVRLFLRLSLLVLAAGLLLVVSGCNLTPPLKQPDLAVPSSWPAGQAVPASEPADWRSFVRDDELRGLIATALNQNRDLRVYAARAREARAAYAGSRASLFPQIGLSSHAQRAQTTTQGSLSPVGNVPSDGRISNSFDVQAGVTSYELDFFGRQQSTAQQSGSLAEAGDKDYAAARMSLVGEVTNAYLTLRADRAQLALASANEASLSSNADMIGRAKAAGGAAQLDVFRAQSLLQNARVRQEEYRMRVAQDLQGLNVLVGQPVSPDTGAARPWPEQSTESVAAGLPSSLLQRRPDLLAAYARVEAANSGVGAAKAAMLPTISLTALAGGVSGELSTLLSSGSRSWAGVLGVSLPLFDWGRRSANITGSEERLAAAMASYESAAQVAFRETANALIASDHLRPQLQAQQSRVQALENVARISRTRFRSGLEDYFSSQDAQRELYSEQQQLIELQLKEAVNMVNLYKALGGGWSST
;
A
#
# COMPACT_ATOMS: atom_id res chain seq x y z
N MET A 1 13.46 6.15 13.04
CA MET A 1 12.00 5.87 13.10
C MET A 1 11.17 6.99 12.48
N SER A 2 11.36 8.27 12.83
CA SER A 2 10.64 9.41 12.23
C SER A 2 10.71 9.45 10.68
N HIS A 3 11.91 9.27 10.11
CA HIS A 3 12.08 9.16 8.65
C HIS A 3 11.36 7.98 8.00
N LEU A 4 11.20 6.88 8.74
CA LEU A 4 10.57 5.64 8.27
C LEU A 4 9.03 5.76 8.35
N ILE A 5 8.52 6.49 9.33
CA ILE A 5 7.08 6.80 9.50
C ILE A 5 6.60 7.82 8.46
N ALA A 6 7.49 8.72 8.03
CA ALA A 6 7.19 9.74 7.02
C ALA A 6 7.13 9.18 5.58
N THR A 7 7.51 7.93 5.35
CA THR A 7 7.47 7.37 3.99
C THR A 7 6.04 6.98 3.59
N PRO A 8 5.62 7.25 2.34
CA PRO A 8 4.27 6.92 1.86
C PRO A 8 3.93 5.43 2.00
N GLU A 9 4.92 4.55 1.86
CA GLU A 9 4.76 3.10 1.94
C GLU A 9 4.42 2.66 3.36
N PHE A 10 5.09 3.23 4.36
CA PHE A 10 4.80 2.92 5.77
C PHE A 10 3.38 3.37 6.13
N GLN A 11 2.97 4.56 5.70
CA GLN A 11 1.63 5.08 5.96
C GLN A 11 0.53 4.24 5.31
N LEU A 12 0.71 3.81 4.05
CA LEU A 12 -0.20 2.90 3.36
C LEU A 12 -0.31 1.56 4.09
N ASN A 13 0.83 0.96 4.46
CA ASN A 13 0.84 -0.33 5.16
C ASN A 13 0.21 -0.23 6.56
N ALA A 14 0.45 0.86 7.28
CA ALA A 14 -0.16 1.12 8.58
C ALA A 14 -1.67 1.31 8.46
N LEU A 15 -2.14 2.03 7.43
CA LEU A 15 -3.57 2.20 7.13
C LEU A 15 -4.24 0.85 6.84
N VAL A 16 -3.63 0.04 5.97
CA VAL A 16 -4.15 -1.28 5.58
C VAL A 16 -4.17 -2.23 6.78
N ALA A 17 -3.11 -2.24 7.60
CA ALA A 17 -3.08 -3.00 8.84
C ALA A 17 -4.15 -2.53 9.84
N GLY A 18 -4.35 -1.21 9.97
CA GLY A 18 -5.40 -0.62 10.81
C GLY A 18 -6.80 -1.01 10.35
N LEU A 19 -7.06 -0.96 9.04
CA LEU A 19 -8.33 -1.38 8.43
C LEU A 19 -8.57 -2.88 8.61
N ALA A 20 -7.54 -3.71 8.39
CA ALA A 20 -7.59 -5.14 8.63
C ALA A 20 -7.98 -5.45 10.09
N LEU A 21 -7.33 -4.80 11.06
CA LEU A 21 -7.61 -4.96 12.48
C LEU A 21 -9.03 -4.49 12.85
N LEU A 22 -9.48 -3.36 12.29
CA LEU A 22 -10.83 -2.86 12.50
C LEU A 22 -11.88 -3.86 12.00
N LEU A 23 -11.72 -4.37 10.78
CA LEU A 23 -12.62 -5.36 10.21
C LEU A 23 -12.56 -6.71 10.95
N MET A 24 -11.38 -7.13 11.42
CA MET A 24 -11.22 -8.33 12.23
C MET A 24 -11.91 -8.23 13.60
N THR A 25 -11.96 -7.05 14.21
CA THR A 25 -12.48 -6.83 15.56
C THR A 25 -13.96 -6.50 15.57
N TRP A 26 -14.42 -5.65 14.65
CA TRP A 26 -15.82 -5.20 14.58
C TRP A 26 -16.64 -5.99 13.56
N GLY A 27 -16.01 -6.54 12.54
CA GLY A 27 -16.66 -7.36 11.53
C GLY A 27 -17.19 -8.67 12.11
N ARG A 28 -18.49 -8.90 11.91
CA ARG A 28 -19.20 -10.16 12.18
C ARG A 28 -19.29 -11.03 10.93
N VAL A 29 -18.73 -12.25 10.99
CA VAL A 29 -18.64 -13.20 9.86
C VAL A 29 -20.03 -13.67 9.40
N GLU A 30 -21.02 -13.65 10.28
CA GLU A 30 -22.39 -14.07 9.98
C GLU A 30 -23.08 -13.10 9.00
N ARG A 31 -22.70 -11.82 9.02
CA ARG A 31 -23.32 -10.78 8.19
C ARG A 31 -22.73 -10.77 6.79
N ILE A 32 -23.58 -10.91 5.77
CA ILE A 32 -23.18 -10.86 4.36
C ILE A 32 -22.49 -9.53 4.00
N GLY A 33 -23.01 -8.39 4.49
CA GLY A 33 -22.43 -7.07 4.21
C GLY A 33 -20.99 -6.92 4.70
N HIS A 34 -20.67 -7.49 5.87
CA HIS A 34 -19.30 -7.47 6.39
C HIS A 34 -18.36 -8.37 5.57
N ARG A 35 -18.82 -9.56 5.17
CA ARG A 35 -18.07 -10.46 4.29
C ARG A 35 -17.83 -9.84 2.91
N ALA A 36 -18.83 -9.17 2.37
CA ALA A 36 -18.74 -8.45 1.11
C ALA A 36 -17.73 -7.29 1.20
N LEU A 37 -17.80 -6.48 2.26
CA LEU A 37 -16.87 -5.37 2.45
C LEU A 37 -15.43 -5.84 2.61
N PHE A 38 -15.17 -6.76 3.56
CA PHE A 38 -13.81 -7.25 3.82
C PHE A 38 -13.28 -8.01 2.60
N GLY A 39 -14.10 -8.88 2.00
CA GLY A 39 -13.75 -9.60 0.79
C GLY A 39 -13.43 -8.69 -0.39
N ALA A 40 -14.25 -7.66 -0.65
CA ALA A 40 -14.04 -6.73 -1.75
C ALA A 40 -12.74 -5.92 -1.58
N LEU A 41 -12.43 -5.47 -0.37
CA LEU A 41 -11.18 -4.76 -0.07
C LEU A 41 -9.96 -5.67 -0.30
N THR A 42 -10.01 -6.91 0.19
CA THR A 42 -8.95 -7.89 -0.04
C THR A 42 -8.79 -8.21 -1.53
N ALA A 43 -9.90 -8.41 -2.25
CA ALA A 43 -9.89 -8.66 -3.69
C ALA A 43 -9.30 -7.48 -4.48
N LEU A 44 -9.65 -6.25 -4.12
CA LEU A 44 -9.15 -5.03 -4.77
C LEU A 44 -7.63 -4.88 -4.61
N LEU A 45 -7.09 -5.14 -3.42
CA LEU A 45 -5.65 -5.12 -3.19
C LEU A 45 -4.92 -6.25 -3.93
N LEU A 46 -5.51 -7.45 -3.99
CA LEU A 46 -4.96 -8.56 -4.77
C LEU A 46 -4.96 -8.27 -6.28
N MET A 47 -6.01 -7.67 -6.82
CA MET A 47 -6.07 -7.26 -8.22
C MET A 47 -5.04 -6.17 -8.54
N ARG A 48 -4.89 -5.17 -7.65
CA ARG A 48 -3.85 -4.15 -7.77
C ARG A 48 -2.44 -4.77 -7.80
N TYR A 49 -2.20 -5.75 -6.94
CA TYR A 49 -0.94 -6.50 -6.94
C TYR A 49 -0.72 -7.29 -8.23
N ALA A 50 -1.73 -8.01 -8.72
CA ALA A 50 -1.63 -8.76 -9.96
C ALA A 50 -1.30 -7.86 -11.17
N VAL A 51 -1.95 -6.70 -11.28
CA VAL A 51 -1.64 -5.72 -12.33
C VAL A 51 -0.21 -5.21 -12.21
N TRP A 52 0.22 -4.82 -11.01
CA TRP A 52 1.59 -4.38 -10.78
C TRP A 52 2.62 -5.48 -11.10
N ARG A 53 2.35 -6.73 -10.74
CA ARG A 53 3.21 -7.87 -11.06
C ARG A 53 3.41 -8.03 -12.56
N VAL A 54 2.33 -8.00 -13.34
CA VAL A 54 2.38 -8.15 -14.80
C VAL A 54 3.08 -6.96 -15.47
N VAL A 55 2.78 -5.73 -15.04
CA VAL A 55 3.20 -4.52 -15.75
C VAL A 55 4.62 -4.08 -15.38
N ALA A 56 5.03 -4.23 -14.12
CA ALA A 56 6.21 -3.55 -13.58
C ALA A 56 7.33 -4.47 -13.09
N THR A 57 7.10 -5.79 -12.97
CA THR A 57 8.06 -6.69 -12.30
C THR A 57 8.58 -7.82 -13.18
N MET A 58 8.14 -7.89 -14.44
CA MET A 58 8.58 -8.90 -15.39
C MET A 58 9.92 -8.53 -16.03
N PRO A 59 10.80 -9.52 -16.29
CA PRO A 59 12.05 -9.27 -17.00
C PRO A 59 11.81 -8.78 -18.44
N PRO A 60 12.82 -8.13 -19.07
CA PRO A 60 12.79 -7.81 -20.50
C PRO A 60 12.52 -9.05 -21.36
N SER A 61 11.92 -8.87 -22.54
CA SER A 61 11.46 -9.98 -23.40
C SER A 61 12.59 -10.70 -24.16
N ASP A 62 13.54 -11.31 -23.43
CA ASP A 62 14.51 -12.25 -23.98
C ASP A 62 14.00 -13.70 -23.87
N LEU A 63 14.50 -14.61 -24.72
CA LEU A 63 14.12 -16.04 -24.70
C LEU A 63 14.97 -16.85 -23.71
N GLY A 64 15.47 -16.22 -22.65
CA GLY A 64 16.34 -16.83 -21.65
C GLY A 64 15.61 -17.73 -20.66
N PHE A 65 16.38 -18.58 -19.95
CA PHE A 65 15.84 -19.42 -18.87
C PHE A 65 15.21 -18.58 -17.74
N GLU A 66 15.80 -17.43 -17.41
CA GLU A 66 15.25 -16.51 -16.40
C GLU A 66 13.84 -16.03 -16.78
N THR A 67 13.67 -15.54 -18.01
CA THR A 67 12.37 -15.08 -18.50
C THR A 67 11.34 -16.21 -18.55
N LEU A 68 11.71 -17.40 -19.03
CA LEU A 68 10.82 -18.57 -18.99
C LEU A 68 10.39 -18.90 -17.54
N PHE A 69 11.33 -18.95 -16.61
CA PHE A 69 11.05 -19.27 -15.22
C PHE A 69 10.17 -18.20 -14.55
N ALA A 70 10.41 -16.91 -14.82
CA ALA A 70 9.59 -15.81 -14.33
C ALA A 70 8.15 -15.87 -14.86
N TRP A 71 7.94 -16.19 -16.15
CA TRP A 71 6.60 -16.38 -16.71
C TRP A 71 5.86 -17.59 -16.12
N VAL A 72 6.55 -18.72 -15.97
CA VAL A 72 5.96 -19.91 -15.32
C VAL A 72 5.60 -19.60 -13.87
N PHE A 73 6.47 -18.88 -13.15
CA PHE A 73 6.21 -18.43 -11.79
C PHE A 73 4.96 -17.54 -11.72
N LEU A 74 4.86 -16.56 -12.62
CA LEU A 74 3.71 -15.66 -12.72
C LEU A 74 2.42 -16.43 -13.01
N VAL A 75 2.42 -17.42 -13.90
CA VAL A 75 1.22 -18.22 -14.22
C VAL A 75 0.69 -18.95 -12.98
N PHE A 76 1.58 -19.58 -12.22
CA PHE A 76 1.20 -20.27 -10.99
C PHE A 76 0.80 -19.30 -9.87
N GLU A 77 1.45 -18.13 -9.78
CA GLU A 77 1.06 -17.05 -8.88
C GLU A 77 -0.36 -16.53 -9.19
N LEU A 78 -0.63 -16.21 -10.46
CA LEU A 78 -1.95 -15.76 -10.91
C LEU A 78 -3.02 -16.84 -10.70
N THR A 79 -2.67 -18.12 -10.86
CA THR A 79 -3.57 -19.24 -10.53
C THR A 79 -3.97 -19.22 -9.05
N ALA A 80 -3.03 -18.98 -8.14
CA ALA A 80 -3.30 -18.86 -6.70
C ALA A 80 -4.13 -17.59 -6.38
N ILE A 81 -3.89 -16.48 -7.07
CA ILE A 81 -4.68 -15.25 -6.92
C ILE A 81 -6.12 -15.48 -7.42
N VAL A 82 -6.32 -16.10 -8.58
CA VAL A 82 -7.65 -16.43 -9.12
C VAL A 82 -8.40 -17.37 -8.18
N TYR A 83 -7.74 -18.41 -7.65
CA TYR A 83 -8.30 -19.27 -6.62
C TYR A 83 -8.78 -18.47 -5.39
N THR A 84 -7.98 -17.51 -4.95
CA THR A 84 -8.29 -16.66 -3.78
C THR A 84 -9.47 -15.73 -4.06
N LEU A 85 -9.52 -15.10 -5.24
CA LEU A 85 -10.64 -14.25 -5.66
C LEU A 85 -11.94 -15.04 -5.77
N MET A 86 -11.89 -16.26 -6.33
CA MET A 86 -13.03 -17.18 -6.34
C MET A 86 -13.45 -17.57 -4.92
N SER A 87 -12.50 -17.85 -4.03
CA SER A 87 -12.78 -18.15 -2.63
C SER A 87 -13.52 -17.00 -1.94
N ILE A 88 -13.07 -15.76 -2.14
CA ILE A 88 -13.73 -14.56 -1.59
C ILE A 88 -15.18 -14.49 -2.07
N HIS A 89 -15.41 -14.68 -3.36
CA HIS A 89 -16.76 -14.65 -3.94
C HIS A 89 -17.67 -15.75 -3.36
N MET A 90 -17.17 -16.98 -3.29
CA MET A 90 -17.93 -18.13 -2.79
C MET A 90 -18.28 -17.97 -1.31
N LEU A 91 -17.35 -17.44 -0.51
CA LEU A 91 -17.51 -17.24 0.93
C LEU A 91 -18.47 -16.08 1.29
N LEU A 92 -18.98 -15.31 0.31
CA LEU A 92 -20.03 -14.32 0.53
C LEU A 92 -21.32 -14.96 1.03
N ARG A 93 -21.63 -16.18 0.58
CA ARG A 93 -22.82 -16.92 0.98
C ARG A 93 -22.43 -18.14 1.81
N ARG A 94 -23.28 -18.47 2.76
CA ARG A 94 -23.19 -19.71 3.55
C ARG A 94 -24.61 -20.15 3.87
N ARG A 95 -24.85 -21.45 3.89
CA ARG A 95 -26.10 -22.03 4.36
C ARG A 95 -25.88 -22.70 5.71
N ASP A 96 -26.90 -22.59 6.56
CA ASP A 96 -26.94 -23.23 7.86
C ASP A 96 -28.22 -24.07 7.93
N ASN A 97 -28.05 -25.39 8.04
CA ASN A 97 -29.13 -26.37 7.99
C ASN A 97 -29.52 -26.92 9.37
N HIS A 98 -28.92 -26.44 10.48
CA HIS A 98 -29.23 -26.95 11.83
C HIS A 98 -30.73 -26.83 12.15
N GLY A 99 -31.35 -25.66 11.87
CA GLY A 99 -32.78 -25.46 12.11
C GLY A 99 -33.71 -26.24 11.16
N LEU A 100 -33.20 -26.75 10.04
CA LEU A 100 -33.93 -27.71 9.21
C LEU A 100 -33.80 -29.12 9.80
N ALA A 101 -32.61 -29.51 10.24
CA ALA A 101 -32.37 -30.78 10.92
C ALA A 101 -33.18 -30.89 12.22
N ASP A 102 -33.29 -29.82 13.03
CA ASP A 102 -34.11 -29.79 14.26
C ASP A 102 -35.59 -30.09 13.97
N ARG A 103 -36.14 -29.45 12.94
CA ARG A 103 -37.54 -29.65 12.53
C ARG A 103 -37.77 -31.03 11.93
N GLY A 104 -36.83 -31.49 11.10
CA GLY A 104 -36.89 -32.81 10.48
C GLY A 104 -36.74 -33.95 11.49
N GLU A 105 -35.85 -33.82 12.48
CA GLU A 105 -35.74 -34.75 13.60
C GLU A 105 -37.04 -34.80 14.40
N ALA A 106 -37.60 -33.64 14.79
CA ALA A 106 -38.85 -33.59 15.53
C ALA A 106 -40.01 -34.24 14.74
N ALA A 107 -40.07 -34.01 13.42
CA ALA A 107 -41.06 -34.61 12.54
C ALA A 107 -40.90 -36.13 12.41
N LEU A 108 -39.67 -36.64 12.28
CA LEU A 108 -39.38 -38.07 12.21
C LEU A 108 -39.65 -38.77 13.54
N ARG A 109 -39.20 -38.20 14.67
CA ARG A 109 -39.49 -38.76 16.01
C ARG A 109 -40.99 -38.78 16.31
N GLY A 110 -41.75 -37.80 15.83
CA GLY A 110 -43.22 -37.77 15.93
C GLY A 110 -43.92 -38.92 15.18
N ARG A 111 -43.26 -39.57 14.21
CA ARG A 111 -43.79 -40.74 13.48
C ARG A 111 -43.58 -42.06 14.23
N GLY A 112 -42.82 -42.07 15.33
CA GLY A 112 -42.51 -43.28 16.09
C GLY A 112 -41.83 -44.34 15.21
N GLU A 113 -42.44 -45.52 15.09
CA GLU A 113 -41.92 -46.61 14.26
C GLU A 113 -42.18 -46.44 12.75
N GLN A 114 -43.02 -45.49 12.34
CA GLN A 114 -43.38 -45.24 10.93
C GLN A 114 -42.38 -44.34 10.19
N VAL A 115 -41.10 -44.55 10.44
CA VAL A 115 -40.00 -43.82 9.80
C VAL A 115 -39.42 -44.64 8.63
N PRO A 116 -38.86 -44.01 7.59
CA PRO A 116 -38.32 -44.75 6.44
C PRO A 116 -37.16 -45.65 6.83
N ALA A 117 -37.07 -46.86 6.27
CA ALA A 117 -35.95 -47.75 6.54
C ALA A 117 -34.60 -47.15 6.10
N LEU A 118 -33.54 -47.48 6.84
CA LEU A 118 -32.17 -47.03 6.60
C LEU A 118 -31.19 -48.21 6.64
N ASP A 119 -30.43 -48.40 5.57
CA ASP A 119 -29.28 -49.30 5.57
C ASP A 119 -28.01 -48.53 5.95
N VAL A 120 -27.15 -49.13 6.77
CA VAL A 120 -25.82 -48.60 7.14
C VAL A 120 -24.75 -49.46 6.49
N PHE A 121 -23.98 -48.92 5.57
CA PHE A 121 -22.87 -49.60 4.90
C PHE A 121 -21.54 -49.20 5.53
N ILE A 122 -20.82 -50.17 6.09
CA ILE A 122 -19.47 -50.02 6.64
C ILE A 122 -18.50 -50.66 5.63
N CYS A 123 -17.72 -49.83 4.94
CA CYS A 123 -16.76 -50.30 3.93
C CYS A 123 -15.41 -50.62 4.57
N THR A 124 -14.84 -51.80 4.29
CA THR A 124 -13.55 -52.21 4.85
C THR A 124 -12.68 -52.96 3.85
N TYR A 125 -11.36 -52.80 4.00
CA TYR A 125 -10.33 -53.45 3.19
C TYR A 125 -9.32 -54.19 4.07
N ASN A 126 -8.53 -53.49 4.89
CA ASN A 126 -7.45 -54.07 5.70
C ASN A 126 -7.49 -53.66 7.18
N GLU A 127 -8.59 -53.07 7.64
CA GLU A 127 -8.73 -52.63 9.02
C GLU A 127 -8.86 -53.82 9.99
N GLU A 128 -8.15 -53.76 11.10
CA GLU A 128 -8.16 -54.81 12.14
C GLU A 128 -9.45 -54.78 12.98
N LEU A 129 -9.68 -55.86 13.74
CA LEU A 129 -10.87 -56.01 14.59
C LEU A 129 -11.05 -54.82 15.56
N ASP A 130 -10.00 -54.34 16.21
CA ASP A 130 -10.09 -53.24 17.18
C ASP A 130 -10.59 -51.92 16.56
N VAL A 131 -10.41 -51.71 15.26
CA VAL A 131 -10.94 -50.53 14.54
C VAL A 131 -12.38 -50.79 14.12
N LEU A 132 -12.63 -51.95 13.49
CA LEU A 132 -13.95 -52.31 12.96
C LEU A 132 -15.01 -52.48 14.05
N GLU A 133 -14.64 -53.09 15.18
CA GLU A 133 -15.50 -53.29 16.34
C GLU A 133 -16.15 -51.98 16.80
N LYS A 134 -15.35 -50.91 16.91
CA LYS A 134 -15.82 -49.60 17.36
C LYS A 134 -16.90 -49.03 16.45
N THR A 135 -16.66 -49.11 15.15
CA THR A 135 -17.60 -48.63 14.13
C THR A 135 -18.86 -49.48 14.07
N ILE A 136 -18.74 -50.81 14.14
CA ILE A 136 -19.89 -51.73 14.11
C ILE A 136 -20.76 -51.53 15.36
N ILE A 137 -20.17 -51.48 16.56
CA ILE A 137 -20.91 -51.27 17.81
C ILE A 137 -21.60 -49.91 17.81
N ALA A 138 -20.90 -48.85 17.40
CA ALA A 138 -21.46 -47.52 17.32
C ALA A 138 -22.61 -47.43 16.28
N ALA A 139 -22.49 -48.11 15.14
CA ALA A 139 -23.55 -48.19 14.13
C ALA A 139 -24.79 -48.95 14.63
N GLN A 140 -24.61 -50.03 15.40
CA GLN A 140 -25.72 -50.75 16.03
C GLN A 140 -26.40 -49.92 17.13
N ALA A 141 -25.67 -48.99 17.75
CA ALA A 141 -26.20 -48.11 18.80
C ALA A 141 -26.93 -46.87 18.26
N ILE A 142 -27.07 -46.70 16.94
CA ILE A 142 -27.84 -45.61 16.33
C ILE A 142 -29.29 -45.69 16.83
N ASP A 143 -29.79 -44.58 17.36
CA ASP A 143 -31.16 -44.41 17.85
C ASP A 143 -32.11 -44.26 16.65
N TYR A 144 -32.45 -45.37 15.99
CA TYR A 144 -33.37 -45.40 14.86
C TYR A 144 -34.07 -46.77 14.70
N PRO A 145 -35.41 -46.83 14.68
CA PRO A 145 -36.13 -48.11 14.80
C PRO A 145 -36.05 -49.00 13.56
N GLN A 146 -35.97 -48.42 12.35
CA GLN A 146 -35.89 -49.17 11.08
C GLN A 146 -34.47 -49.15 10.48
N LEU A 147 -33.49 -49.68 11.23
CA LEU A 147 -32.08 -49.65 10.84
C LEU A 147 -31.48 -51.06 10.63
N LYS A 148 -30.69 -51.23 9.56
CA LYS A 148 -29.95 -52.47 9.27
C LYS A 148 -28.49 -52.17 8.95
N VAL A 149 -27.56 -52.83 9.64
CA VAL A 149 -26.11 -52.63 9.45
C VAL A 149 -25.56 -53.70 8.51
N TRP A 150 -24.70 -53.27 7.58
CA TRP A 150 -24.02 -54.08 6.58
C TRP A 150 -22.52 -53.79 6.61
N VAL A 151 -21.70 -54.82 6.78
CA VAL A 151 -20.23 -54.75 6.66
C VAL A 151 -19.84 -55.26 5.28
N LEU A 152 -19.27 -54.37 4.46
CA LEU A 152 -18.87 -54.63 3.09
C LEU A 152 -17.35 -54.88 3.04
N ASP A 153 -16.93 -56.12 2.83
CA ASP A 153 -15.53 -56.54 2.95
C ASP A 153 -14.89 -56.91 1.59
N ASP A 154 -13.86 -56.16 1.21
CA ASP A 154 -13.10 -56.35 -0.05
C ASP A 154 -11.99 -57.42 0.04
N THR A 155 -11.58 -57.85 1.24
CA THR A 155 -10.48 -58.84 1.39
C THR A 155 -10.94 -60.23 1.81
N ARG A 156 -12.27 -60.44 1.96
CA ARG A 156 -12.89 -61.76 2.17
C ARG A 156 -12.38 -62.47 3.44
N ARG A 157 -12.39 -61.76 4.57
CA ARG A 157 -11.88 -62.22 5.86
C ARG A 157 -12.92 -63.07 6.60
N ASP A 158 -12.63 -64.36 6.77
CA ASP A 158 -13.55 -65.30 7.46
C ASP A 158 -13.81 -64.88 8.92
N TRP A 159 -12.77 -64.44 9.64
CA TRP A 159 -12.92 -63.98 11.03
C TRP A 159 -13.91 -62.81 11.16
N LEU A 160 -13.99 -61.94 10.14
CA LEU A 160 -14.87 -60.79 10.14
C LEU A 160 -16.31 -61.20 9.85
N ARG A 161 -16.53 -62.17 8.95
CA ARG A 161 -17.84 -62.80 8.75
C ARG A 161 -18.35 -63.37 10.07
N ASP A 162 -17.53 -64.17 10.74
CA ASP A 162 -17.93 -64.83 11.99
C ASP A 162 -18.20 -63.82 13.11
N TYR A 163 -17.46 -62.70 13.15
CA TYR A 163 -17.73 -61.60 14.07
C TYR A 163 -19.06 -60.90 13.75
N CYS A 164 -19.34 -60.62 12.48
CA CYS A 164 -20.60 -60.00 12.05
C CYS A 164 -21.80 -60.89 12.39
N GLU A 165 -21.68 -62.21 12.19
CA GLU A 165 -22.73 -63.18 12.52
C GLU A 165 -23.02 -63.19 14.02
N ARG A 166 -21.99 -63.23 14.89
CA ARG A 166 -22.15 -63.12 16.34
C ARG A 166 -22.84 -61.83 16.78
N ARG A 167 -22.61 -60.73 16.06
CA ARG A 167 -23.22 -59.41 16.34
C ARG A 167 -24.60 -59.23 15.70
N GLY A 168 -25.08 -60.16 14.88
CA GLY A 168 -26.34 -60.01 14.14
C GLY A 168 -26.30 -58.91 13.06
N VAL A 169 -25.15 -58.70 12.45
CA VAL A 169 -24.91 -57.69 11.39
C VAL A 169 -24.74 -58.40 10.04
N HIS A 170 -25.26 -57.81 8.96
CA HIS A 170 -25.14 -58.41 7.63
C HIS A 170 -23.70 -58.28 7.12
N TYR A 171 -23.14 -59.38 6.59
CA TYR A 171 -21.82 -59.39 5.98
C TYR A 171 -21.93 -59.57 4.47
N ALA A 172 -21.25 -58.73 3.70
CA ALA A 172 -21.21 -58.79 2.25
C ALA A 172 -19.76 -58.87 1.75
N ARG A 173 -19.49 -59.83 0.87
CA ARG A 173 -18.23 -59.97 0.13
C ARG A 173 -18.49 -60.06 -1.36
N ARG A 174 -17.47 -59.83 -2.17
CA ARG A 174 -17.53 -59.90 -3.65
C ARG A 174 -16.37 -60.71 -4.25
N PRO A 175 -16.54 -61.22 -5.49
CA PRO A 175 -15.55 -62.11 -6.11
C PRO A 175 -14.26 -61.41 -6.56
N ASP A 176 -14.33 -60.12 -6.94
CA ASP A 176 -13.18 -59.32 -7.36
C ASP A 176 -13.04 -58.04 -6.52
N ASN A 177 -11.88 -57.36 -6.63
CA ASN A 177 -11.62 -56.07 -5.97
C ASN A 177 -11.65 -54.92 -6.99
N SER A 178 -12.42 -55.05 -8.07
CA SER A 178 -12.50 -54.04 -9.13
C SER A 178 -13.05 -52.72 -8.57
N HIS A 179 -12.51 -51.59 -9.05
CA HIS A 179 -13.02 -50.25 -8.68
C HIS A 179 -13.04 -49.93 -7.17
N ALA A 180 -12.22 -50.62 -6.36
CA ALA A 180 -12.03 -50.36 -4.92
C ALA A 180 -13.37 -50.14 -4.18
N LYS A 181 -13.44 -49.11 -3.32
CA LYS A 181 -14.61 -48.81 -2.48
C LYS A 181 -15.91 -48.60 -3.28
N ALA A 182 -15.87 -47.94 -4.44
CA ALA A 182 -17.05 -47.74 -5.28
C ALA A 182 -17.66 -49.07 -5.73
N GLY A 183 -16.81 -50.03 -6.14
CA GLY A 183 -17.25 -51.37 -6.50
C GLY A 183 -17.82 -52.14 -5.31
N ASN A 184 -17.24 -51.97 -4.11
CA ASN A 184 -17.74 -52.59 -2.89
C ASN A 184 -19.13 -52.03 -2.50
N LEU A 185 -19.30 -50.71 -2.58
CA LEU A 185 -20.58 -50.03 -2.38
C LEU A 185 -21.65 -50.50 -3.38
N ASN A 186 -21.30 -50.67 -4.66
CA ASN A 186 -22.23 -51.19 -5.67
C ASN A 186 -22.63 -52.64 -5.41
N ASN A 187 -21.72 -53.48 -4.92
CA ASN A 187 -22.07 -54.83 -4.49
C ASN A 187 -23.03 -54.81 -3.29
N GLY A 188 -22.76 -53.95 -2.30
CA GLY A 188 -23.66 -53.72 -1.15
C GLY A 188 -25.03 -53.20 -1.59
N LEU A 189 -25.08 -52.26 -2.54
CA LEU A 189 -26.30 -51.70 -3.12
C LEU A 189 -27.18 -52.80 -3.73
N ARG A 190 -26.57 -53.72 -4.50
CA ARG A 190 -27.26 -54.87 -5.10
C ARG A 190 -27.78 -55.84 -4.04
N LEU A 191 -26.93 -56.27 -3.10
CA LEU A 191 -27.30 -57.29 -2.10
C LEU A 191 -28.36 -56.79 -1.12
N SER A 192 -28.21 -55.55 -0.63
CA SER A 192 -29.21 -54.95 0.27
C SER A 192 -30.56 -54.70 -0.41
N ALA A 193 -30.60 -54.50 -1.73
CA ALA A 193 -31.87 -54.36 -2.46
C ALA A 193 -32.71 -55.65 -2.43
N GLU A 194 -32.08 -56.83 -2.34
CA GLU A 194 -32.75 -58.12 -2.25
C GLU A 194 -33.25 -58.43 -0.82
N VAL A 195 -32.63 -57.83 0.20
CA VAL A 195 -32.89 -58.16 1.61
C VAL A 195 -33.71 -57.10 2.34
N THR A 196 -33.31 -55.83 2.28
CA THR A 196 -33.93 -54.72 3.03
C THR A 196 -34.60 -53.70 2.13
N ASN A 197 -34.02 -53.45 0.95
CA ASN A 197 -34.44 -52.44 -0.02
C ASN A 197 -34.72 -51.06 0.61
N ALA A 198 -33.91 -50.66 1.60
CA ALA A 198 -34.15 -49.43 2.33
C ALA A 198 -34.04 -48.20 1.41
N PRO A 199 -34.97 -47.22 1.45
CA PRO A 199 -34.92 -46.05 0.57
C PRO A 199 -33.69 -45.16 0.78
N PHE A 200 -33.03 -45.26 1.94
CA PHE A 200 -31.85 -44.49 2.28
C PHE A 200 -30.69 -45.40 2.69
N ILE A 201 -29.47 -44.95 2.37
CA ILE A 201 -28.24 -45.65 2.69
C ILE A 201 -27.28 -44.67 3.37
N LEU A 202 -26.91 -44.94 4.63
CA LEU A 202 -25.83 -44.29 5.35
C LEU A 202 -24.52 -45.01 5.03
N VAL A 203 -23.52 -44.31 4.50
CA VAL A 203 -22.21 -44.87 4.19
C VAL A 203 -21.19 -44.42 5.23
N LEU A 204 -20.46 -45.37 5.79
CA LEU A 204 -19.40 -45.19 6.78
C LEU A 204 -18.12 -45.90 6.33
N ASP A 205 -16.98 -45.28 6.58
CA ASP A 205 -15.68 -45.94 6.55
C ASP A 205 -15.49 -46.81 7.80
N ALA A 206 -14.66 -47.85 7.68
CA ALA A 206 -14.34 -48.79 8.76
C ALA A 206 -13.85 -48.14 10.05
N ASP A 207 -13.20 -46.97 9.95
CA ASP A 207 -12.64 -46.22 11.07
C ASP A 207 -13.53 -45.06 11.55
N PHE A 208 -14.78 -44.95 11.09
CA PHE A 208 -15.73 -43.88 11.47
C PHE A 208 -16.90 -44.39 12.31
N ALA A 209 -16.82 -44.17 13.62
CA ALA A 209 -17.89 -44.49 14.57
C ALA A 209 -18.97 -43.38 14.57
N PRO A 210 -20.26 -43.69 14.27
CA PRO A 210 -21.34 -42.72 14.29
C PRO A 210 -21.87 -42.44 15.72
N GLN A 211 -22.41 -41.23 15.92
CA GLN A 211 -23.19 -40.89 17.12
C GLN A 211 -24.61 -41.41 17.03
N ARG A 212 -25.26 -41.60 18.18
CA ARG A 212 -26.60 -42.21 18.25
C ARG A 212 -27.65 -41.48 17.42
N GLN A 213 -27.61 -40.17 17.38
CA GLN A 213 -28.60 -39.33 16.72
C GLN A 213 -28.41 -39.13 15.21
N ILE A 214 -27.34 -39.69 14.60
CA ILE A 214 -26.94 -39.38 13.21
C ILE A 214 -28.08 -39.54 12.19
N ALA A 215 -28.88 -40.61 12.31
CA ALA A 215 -29.93 -40.94 11.35
C ALA A 215 -31.05 -39.88 11.35
N TYR A 216 -31.60 -39.54 12.52
CA TYR A 216 -32.66 -38.55 12.63
C TYR A 216 -32.23 -37.17 12.12
N ARG A 217 -31.02 -36.73 12.51
CA ARG A 217 -30.48 -35.42 12.12
C ARG A 217 -30.33 -35.29 10.61
N MET A 218 -29.78 -36.32 9.96
CA MET A 218 -29.50 -36.29 8.52
C MET A 218 -30.75 -36.56 7.67
N LEU A 219 -31.60 -37.51 8.08
CA LEU A 219 -32.83 -37.83 7.34
C LEU A 219 -33.84 -36.68 7.33
N GLY A 220 -33.79 -35.81 8.35
CA GLY A 220 -34.60 -34.60 8.42
C GLY A 220 -34.40 -33.60 7.27
N LEU A 221 -33.33 -33.75 6.48
CA LEU A 221 -33.05 -32.91 5.30
C LEU A 221 -33.60 -33.48 3.99
N PHE A 222 -34.17 -34.68 4.00
CA PHE A 222 -34.73 -35.35 2.83
C PHE A 222 -36.24 -35.09 2.63
N ASP A 223 -36.82 -34.10 3.32
CA ASP A 223 -38.17 -33.64 2.99
C ASP A 223 -38.24 -32.98 1.60
N ASP A 224 -37.13 -32.40 1.12
CA ASP A 224 -36.99 -31.92 -0.26
C ASP A 224 -36.66 -33.11 -1.20
N PRO A 225 -37.53 -33.42 -2.19
CA PRO A 225 -37.30 -34.53 -3.11
C PRO A 225 -36.08 -34.33 -4.03
N LYS A 226 -35.60 -33.10 -4.19
CA LYS A 226 -34.38 -32.82 -4.96
C LYS A 226 -33.12 -33.27 -4.23
N VAL A 227 -33.15 -33.37 -2.90
CA VAL A 227 -31.98 -33.74 -2.10
C VAL A 227 -31.69 -35.23 -2.32
N GLY A 228 -30.59 -35.50 -3.03
CA GLY A 228 -30.13 -36.85 -3.29
C GLY A 228 -29.10 -37.35 -2.28
N LEU A 229 -28.37 -36.43 -1.63
CA LEU A 229 -27.33 -36.77 -0.66
C LEU A 229 -27.22 -35.71 0.43
N VAL A 230 -27.05 -36.14 1.68
CA VAL A 230 -26.75 -35.30 2.84
C VAL A 230 -25.40 -35.73 3.41
N GLN A 231 -24.46 -34.80 3.52
CA GLN A 231 -23.11 -35.02 4.02
C GLN A 231 -22.92 -34.33 5.39
N THR A 232 -22.23 -35.01 6.32
CA THR A 232 -21.75 -34.42 7.59
C THR A 232 -20.22 -34.29 7.64
N PRO A 233 -19.65 -33.44 8.50
CA PRO A 233 -18.22 -33.34 8.69
C PRO A 233 -17.52 -34.64 9.08
N GLN A 234 -16.38 -34.90 8.45
CA GLN A 234 -15.40 -35.85 8.96
C GLN A 234 -14.68 -35.21 10.14
N PHE A 235 -14.98 -35.67 11.34
CA PHE A 235 -14.32 -35.21 12.55
C PHE A 235 -13.38 -36.28 13.06
N TYR A 236 -12.08 -35.95 13.13
CA TYR A 236 -11.07 -36.87 13.63
C TYR A 236 -10.83 -36.66 15.12
N TYR A 237 -10.74 -37.75 15.87
CA TYR A 237 -10.47 -37.68 17.31
C TYR A 237 -8.98 -37.85 17.65
N ASN A 238 -8.11 -38.22 16.71
CA ASN A 238 -6.66 -38.16 16.88
C ASN A 238 -6.08 -36.93 16.15
N ALA A 239 -4.94 -36.45 16.64
CA ALA A 239 -4.21 -35.36 15.98
C ALA A 239 -3.64 -35.83 14.63
N ASP A 240 -3.70 -34.95 13.62
CA ASP A 240 -2.99 -35.20 12.37
C ASP A 240 -1.47 -35.21 12.61
N PRO A 241 -0.67 -35.83 11.72
CA PRO A 241 0.74 -36.06 11.97
C PRO A 241 1.53 -34.74 12.04
N ILE A 242 1.11 -33.69 11.31
CA ILE A 242 1.77 -32.38 11.37
C ILE A 242 1.51 -31.71 12.71
N GLN A 243 0.24 -31.71 13.18
CA GLN A 243 -0.10 -31.21 14.51
C GLN A 243 0.66 -31.94 15.62
N HIS A 244 0.75 -33.27 15.51
CA HIS A 244 1.42 -34.11 16.50
C HIS A 244 2.94 -33.84 16.51
N ASN A 245 3.59 -33.87 15.35
CA ASN A 245 5.04 -33.69 15.21
C ASN A 245 5.49 -32.28 15.64
N LEU A 246 4.67 -31.25 15.39
CA LEU A 246 4.90 -29.88 15.86
C LEU A 246 4.45 -29.62 17.31
N ARG A 247 3.95 -30.65 18.02
CA ARG A 247 3.42 -30.58 19.40
C ARG A 247 2.28 -29.56 19.59
N ALA A 248 1.50 -29.30 18.53
CA ALA A 248 0.51 -28.23 18.46
C ALA A 248 -0.96 -28.72 18.54
N THR A 249 -1.20 -29.98 18.92
CA THR A 249 -2.54 -30.62 18.99
C THR A 249 -3.61 -29.79 19.69
N ASN A 250 -3.28 -29.18 20.83
CA ASN A 250 -4.24 -28.44 21.67
C ASN A 250 -4.29 -26.93 21.36
N SER A 251 -3.50 -26.46 20.40
CA SER A 251 -3.30 -25.04 20.12
C SER A 251 -3.50 -24.64 18.67
N TRP A 252 -3.55 -25.60 17.75
CA TRP A 252 -3.73 -25.37 16.32
C TRP A 252 -4.79 -26.33 15.75
N VAL A 253 -5.63 -25.82 14.86
CA VAL A 253 -6.74 -26.55 14.23
C VAL A 253 -6.22 -27.25 12.97
N ASP A 254 -6.64 -28.49 12.71
CA ASP A 254 -6.20 -29.21 11.52
C ASP A 254 -6.73 -28.53 10.24
N GLU A 255 -5.96 -28.62 9.15
CA GLU A 255 -6.26 -27.95 7.89
C GLU A 255 -7.65 -28.31 7.34
N GLN A 256 -8.08 -29.55 7.52
CA GLN A 256 -9.32 -30.07 6.92
C GLN A 256 -10.56 -29.38 7.52
N ARG A 257 -10.48 -28.86 8.74
CA ARG A 257 -11.58 -28.09 9.36
C ARG A 257 -11.94 -26.84 8.59
N VAL A 258 -10.99 -26.21 7.89
CA VAL A 258 -11.31 -25.05 7.05
C VAL A 258 -12.20 -25.49 5.89
N PHE A 259 -11.94 -26.65 5.31
CA PHE A 259 -12.78 -27.21 4.26
C PHE A 259 -14.18 -27.55 4.79
N PHE A 260 -14.29 -28.27 5.91
CA PHE A 260 -15.59 -28.68 6.45
C PHE A 260 -16.40 -27.56 7.11
N ASP A 261 -15.78 -26.71 7.93
CA ASP A 261 -16.51 -25.70 8.70
C ASP A 261 -16.75 -24.40 7.91
N VAL A 262 -16.00 -24.16 6.82
CA VAL A 262 -16.01 -22.87 6.09
C VAL A 262 -16.40 -23.05 4.62
N LEU A 263 -15.71 -23.94 3.89
CA LEU A 263 -15.95 -24.10 2.44
C LEU A 263 -17.21 -24.91 2.12
N GLN A 264 -17.51 -25.98 2.87
CA GLN A 264 -18.71 -26.80 2.63
C GLN A 264 -20.03 -26.03 2.85
N PRO A 265 -20.21 -25.22 3.92
CA PRO A 265 -21.39 -24.36 4.04
C PRO A 265 -21.54 -23.34 2.90
N ALA A 266 -20.43 -22.88 2.32
CA ALA A 266 -20.46 -21.99 1.15
C ALA A 266 -20.87 -22.74 -0.12
N LYS A 267 -20.36 -23.96 -0.32
CA LYS A 267 -20.76 -24.86 -1.41
C LYS A 267 -22.24 -25.27 -1.31
N ASP A 268 -22.74 -25.52 -0.10
CA ASP A 268 -24.15 -25.84 0.13
C ASP A 268 -25.09 -24.64 -0.12
N ALA A 269 -24.58 -23.40 0.01
CA ALA A 269 -25.36 -22.19 -0.30
C ALA A 269 -25.77 -22.08 -1.79
N VAL A 270 -25.17 -22.91 -2.66
CA VAL A 270 -25.51 -23.05 -4.06
C VAL A 270 -25.88 -24.49 -4.44
N ASP A 271 -26.29 -25.30 -3.46
CA ASP A 271 -26.80 -26.66 -3.65
C ASP A 271 -25.78 -27.67 -4.19
N SER A 272 -24.47 -27.45 -3.95
CA SER A 272 -23.38 -28.29 -4.46
C SER A 272 -22.38 -28.71 -3.38
N ALA A 273 -22.86 -29.08 -2.19
CA ALA A 273 -22.00 -29.63 -1.12
C ALA A 273 -21.28 -30.90 -1.59
N PHE A 274 -19.99 -31.05 -1.30
CA PHE A 274 -19.25 -32.24 -1.76
C PHE A 274 -19.46 -33.41 -0.80
N CYS A 275 -19.82 -34.57 -1.33
CA CYS A 275 -19.64 -35.85 -0.67
C CYS A 275 -18.14 -36.12 -0.52
N VAL A 276 -17.74 -36.51 0.68
CA VAL A 276 -16.33 -36.77 1.06
C VAL A 276 -16.07 -38.23 1.45
N GLY A 277 -17.00 -39.12 1.12
CA GLY A 277 -16.76 -40.57 1.12
C GLY A 277 -17.20 -41.31 2.38
N THR A 278 -17.47 -40.64 3.50
CA THR A 278 -18.04 -41.29 4.70
C THR A 278 -18.98 -40.32 5.42
N SER A 279 -19.82 -40.84 6.30
CA SER A 279 -20.80 -40.09 7.10
C SER A 279 -21.77 -39.29 6.24
N PHE A 280 -22.23 -39.91 5.15
CA PHE A 280 -23.25 -39.36 4.26
C PHE A 280 -24.42 -40.33 4.08
N ILE A 281 -25.62 -39.77 3.95
CA ILE A 281 -26.81 -40.52 3.54
C ILE A 281 -27.09 -40.20 2.08
N VAL A 282 -27.41 -41.23 1.30
CA VAL A 282 -27.82 -41.11 -0.11
C VAL A 282 -29.18 -41.77 -0.33
N ARG A 283 -29.98 -41.22 -1.24
CA ARG A 283 -31.22 -41.83 -1.73
C ARG A 283 -30.93 -43.01 -2.65
N ARG A 284 -31.47 -44.18 -2.31
CA ARG A 284 -31.26 -45.43 -3.08
C ARG A 284 -31.82 -45.33 -4.49
N ASP A 285 -33.03 -44.83 -4.66
CA ASP A 285 -33.71 -44.68 -5.94
C ASP A 285 -32.88 -43.80 -6.90
N LEU A 286 -32.36 -42.67 -6.41
CA LEU A 286 -31.60 -41.73 -7.23
C LEU A 286 -30.21 -42.25 -7.61
N ILE A 287 -29.47 -42.86 -6.68
CA ILE A 287 -28.15 -43.41 -7.00
C ILE A 287 -28.26 -44.62 -7.94
N THR A 288 -29.30 -45.44 -7.77
CA THR A 288 -29.56 -46.58 -8.66
C THR A 288 -29.97 -46.11 -10.06
N ALA A 289 -30.84 -45.11 -10.16
CA ALA A 289 -31.22 -44.50 -11.45
C ALA A 289 -30.03 -43.86 -12.17
N ALA A 290 -29.02 -43.39 -11.43
CA ALA A 290 -27.79 -42.84 -11.98
C ALA A 290 -26.75 -43.91 -12.40
N GLY A 291 -27.07 -45.21 -12.23
CA GLY A 291 -26.17 -46.33 -12.59
C GLY A 291 -25.28 -46.83 -11.44
N GLY A 292 -25.58 -46.46 -10.20
CA GLY A 292 -24.82 -46.82 -9.00
C GLY A 292 -23.74 -45.80 -8.64
N PHE A 293 -22.90 -46.16 -7.67
CA PHE A 293 -21.73 -45.35 -7.28
C PHE A 293 -20.70 -45.34 -8.42
N PRO A 294 -20.16 -44.16 -8.77
CA PRO A 294 -19.37 -44.00 -9.99
C PRO A 294 -17.93 -44.50 -9.83
N VAL A 295 -17.40 -45.13 -10.89
CA VAL A 295 -16.09 -45.83 -10.87
C VAL A 295 -14.99 -45.18 -11.72
N GLY A 296 -15.27 -44.07 -12.38
CA GLY A 296 -14.38 -43.44 -13.36
C GLY A 296 -13.22 -42.60 -12.79
N SER A 297 -13.18 -42.40 -11.48
CA SER A 297 -12.13 -41.64 -10.77
C SER A 297 -11.76 -42.38 -9.49
N VAL A 298 -10.51 -42.22 -9.02
CA VAL A 298 -10.07 -42.74 -7.71
C VAL A 298 -10.72 -42.02 -6.51
N CYS A 299 -11.45 -40.93 -6.77
CA CYS A 299 -12.31 -40.24 -5.81
C CYS A 299 -13.78 -40.42 -6.22
N GLU A 300 -14.33 -41.59 -5.89
CA GLU A 300 -15.72 -41.93 -6.19
C GLU A 300 -16.73 -41.05 -5.46
N ASP A 301 -16.33 -40.48 -4.34
CA ASP A 301 -17.12 -39.64 -3.44
C ASP A 301 -17.51 -38.30 -4.07
N ILE A 302 -16.53 -37.48 -4.47
CA ILE A 302 -16.77 -36.24 -5.19
C ILE A 302 -17.45 -36.55 -6.52
N HIS A 303 -17.07 -37.65 -7.18
CA HIS A 303 -17.74 -38.07 -8.40
C HIS A 303 -19.23 -38.38 -8.17
N THR A 304 -19.61 -38.99 -7.04
CA THR A 304 -21.02 -39.22 -6.66
C THR A 304 -21.80 -37.91 -6.58
N THR A 305 -21.18 -36.86 -6.03
CA THR A 305 -21.77 -35.52 -5.99
C THR A 305 -22.11 -35.03 -7.40
N TYR A 306 -21.13 -35.06 -8.31
CA TYR A 306 -21.33 -34.57 -9.68
C TYR A 306 -22.16 -35.52 -10.55
N LEU A 307 -22.28 -36.79 -10.18
CA LEU A 307 -23.24 -37.69 -10.81
C LEU A 307 -24.67 -37.23 -10.48
N LEU A 308 -24.99 -37.02 -9.20
CA LEU A 308 -26.31 -36.56 -8.76
C LEU A 308 -26.65 -35.18 -9.32
N LEU A 309 -25.71 -34.22 -9.28
CA LEU A 309 -25.92 -32.87 -9.81
C LEU A 309 -26.24 -32.89 -11.32
N ARG A 310 -25.64 -33.80 -12.07
CA ARG A 310 -25.89 -33.94 -13.51
C ARG A 310 -27.32 -34.41 -13.82
N HIS A 311 -27.88 -35.23 -12.94
CA HIS A 311 -29.26 -35.72 -13.03
C HIS A 311 -30.27 -34.72 -12.43
N GLY A 312 -29.85 -33.50 -12.08
CA GLY A 312 -30.73 -32.44 -11.59
C GLY A 312 -31.05 -32.52 -10.09
N HIS A 313 -30.42 -33.43 -9.37
CA HIS A 313 -30.52 -33.52 -7.92
C HIS A 313 -29.53 -32.58 -7.24
N ILE A 314 -29.70 -32.37 -5.94
CA ILE A 314 -28.84 -31.51 -5.13
C ILE A 314 -28.24 -32.26 -3.95
N THR A 315 -27.15 -31.73 -3.44
CA THR A 315 -26.46 -32.25 -2.25
C THR A 315 -26.51 -31.23 -1.12
N ARG A 316 -26.65 -31.72 0.11
CA ARG A 316 -26.82 -30.91 1.33
C ARG A 316 -25.69 -31.14 2.31
N TRP A 317 -25.30 -30.08 3.00
CA TRP A 317 -24.31 -30.13 4.08
C TRP A 317 -24.96 -29.91 5.44
N LEU A 318 -24.75 -30.82 6.39
CA LEU A 318 -25.14 -30.63 7.78
C LEU A 318 -23.88 -30.46 8.63
N GLY A 319 -23.64 -29.25 9.13
CA GLY A 319 -22.41 -28.88 9.86
C GLY A 319 -22.26 -29.45 11.28
N GLU A 320 -22.84 -30.62 11.55
CA GLU A 320 -22.85 -31.28 12.87
C GLU A 320 -21.83 -32.42 12.93
N ARG A 321 -21.14 -32.54 14.06
CA ARG A 321 -20.15 -33.61 14.27
C ARG A 321 -20.84 -34.88 14.73
N LEU A 322 -21.44 -35.61 13.79
CA LEU A 322 -22.25 -36.81 14.07
C LEU A 322 -21.50 -38.13 13.93
N SER A 323 -20.19 -38.09 13.67
CA SER A 323 -19.33 -39.27 13.59
C SER A 323 -17.88 -38.91 13.95
N HIS A 324 -17.11 -39.91 14.35
CA HIS A 324 -15.73 -39.76 14.83
C HIS A 324 -14.82 -40.76 14.12
N GLY A 325 -13.78 -40.25 13.46
CA GLY A 325 -12.85 -41.04 12.66
C GLY A 325 -11.39 -40.97 13.09
N LEU A 326 -10.55 -41.79 12.47
CA LEU A 326 -9.09 -41.76 12.61
C LEU A 326 -8.42 -41.01 11.44
N SER A 327 -7.67 -39.96 11.76
CA SER A 327 -6.78 -39.23 10.83
C SER A 327 -5.58 -40.10 10.43
N ALA A 328 -4.77 -39.61 9.48
CA ALA A 328 -3.49 -40.22 9.17
C ALA A 328 -2.54 -40.15 10.38
N GLU A 329 -1.78 -41.19 10.63
CA GLU A 329 -0.91 -41.28 11.82
C GLU A 329 0.57 -40.99 11.49
N SER A 330 0.97 -41.18 10.24
CA SER A 330 2.30 -40.86 9.71
C SER A 330 2.23 -39.76 8.66
N ILE A 331 3.31 -39.00 8.51
CA ILE A 331 3.39 -37.95 7.48
C ILE A 331 3.30 -38.51 6.05
N VAL A 332 3.76 -39.75 5.83
CA VAL A 332 3.72 -40.41 4.52
C VAL A 332 2.28 -40.76 4.14
N ASP A 333 1.48 -41.28 5.07
CA ASP A 333 0.07 -41.57 4.81
C ASP A 333 -0.73 -40.30 4.54
N TYR A 334 -0.42 -39.23 5.27
CA TYR A 334 -0.99 -37.89 5.08
C TYR A 334 -0.70 -37.34 3.66
N ILE A 335 0.51 -37.54 3.15
CA ILE A 335 0.92 -37.13 1.80
C ILE A 335 0.24 -38.00 0.74
N ASN A 336 0.21 -39.31 0.93
CA ASN A 336 -0.41 -40.25 0.00
C ASN A 336 -1.91 -39.98 -0.15
N GLN A 337 -2.61 -39.68 0.95
CA GLN A 337 -4.03 -39.33 0.93
C GLN A 337 -4.30 -38.08 0.07
N ARG A 338 -3.54 -37.01 0.24
CA ARG A 338 -3.67 -35.77 -0.55
C ARG A 338 -3.32 -35.97 -2.02
N SER A 339 -2.30 -36.77 -2.30
CA SER A 339 -1.92 -37.10 -3.67
C SER A 339 -3.04 -37.83 -4.41
N ARG A 340 -3.73 -38.77 -3.73
CA ARG A 340 -4.93 -39.44 -4.27
C ARG A 340 -6.07 -38.45 -4.53
N TRP A 341 -6.36 -37.55 -3.60
CA TRP A 341 -7.41 -36.54 -3.76
C TRP A 341 -7.13 -35.60 -4.93
N CYS A 342 -5.87 -35.18 -5.09
CA CYS A 342 -5.43 -34.40 -6.24
C CYS A 342 -5.67 -35.16 -7.55
N LEU A 343 -5.16 -36.39 -7.65
CA LEU A 343 -5.29 -37.23 -8.84
C LEU A 343 -6.76 -37.46 -9.21
N GLY A 344 -7.60 -37.81 -8.23
CA GLY A 344 -9.03 -38.06 -8.46
C GLY A 344 -9.79 -36.82 -8.91
N THR A 345 -9.44 -35.63 -8.40
CA THR A 345 -10.01 -34.36 -8.85
C THR A 345 -9.63 -34.06 -10.31
N VAL A 346 -8.37 -34.28 -10.68
CA VAL A 346 -7.89 -34.11 -12.07
C VAL A 346 -8.54 -35.12 -13.01
N GLN A 347 -8.64 -36.39 -12.62
CA GLN A 347 -9.34 -37.41 -13.40
C GLN A 347 -10.78 -37.01 -13.67
N LEU A 348 -11.52 -36.56 -12.65
CA LEU A 348 -12.90 -36.11 -12.79
C LEU A 348 -13.03 -34.88 -13.72
N ALA A 349 -12.05 -33.97 -13.71
CA ALA A 349 -11.99 -32.83 -14.62
C ALA A 349 -11.83 -33.25 -16.09
N LEU A 350 -11.13 -34.36 -16.34
CA LEU A 350 -10.83 -34.89 -17.68
C LEU A 350 -11.88 -35.86 -18.22
N LEU A 351 -12.74 -36.42 -17.36
CA LEU A 351 -13.82 -37.33 -17.77
C LEU A 351 -14.75 -36.67 -18.82
N PRO A 352 -15.16 -37.36 -19.89
CA PRO A 352 -16.04 -36.80 -20.92
C PRO A 352 -17.37 -36.28 -20.37
N GLN A 353 -17.89 -36.96 -19.35
CA GLN A 353 -19.15 -36.63 -18.67
C GLN A 353 -18.92 -35.80 -17.39
N GLY A 354 -17.68 -35.40 -17.10
CA GLY A 354 -17.32 -34.65 -15.90
C GLY A 354 -17.75 -33.17 -15.95
N PRO A 355 -17.62 -32.43 -14.83
CA PRO A 355 -18.16 -31.08 -14.66
C PRO A 355 -17.58 -30.01 -15.59
N LEU A 356 -16.37 -30.18 -16.13
CA LEU A 356 -15.80 -29.21 -17.08
C LEU A 356 -16.30 -29.39 -18.52
N ARG A 357 -16.60 -30.63 -18.95
CA ARG A 357 -16.92 -30.97 -20.36
C ARG A 357 -18.35 -31.46 -20.57
N GLY A 358 -18.92 -32.18 -19.60
CA GLY A 358 -20.24 -32.79 -19.68
C GLY A 358 -21.39 -31.77 -19.64
N LYS A 359 -22.56 -32.15 -20.18
CA LYS A 359 -23.82 -31.37 -20.11
C LYS A 359 -24.60 -31.74 -18.84
N GLY A 360 -25.52 -30.86 -18.40
CA GLY A 360 -26.40 -31.08 -17.24
C GLY A 360 -25.98 -30.37 -15.95
N TYR A 361 -24.85 -29.64 -15.95
CA TYR A 361 -24.37 -28.89 -14.79
C TYR A 361 -24.74 -27.40 -14.85
N SER A 362 -25.18 -26.84 -13.72
CA SER A 362 -25.35 -25.40 -13.56
C SER A 362 -23.99 -24.67 -13.61
N LEU A 363 -23.99 -23.39 -14.01
CA LEU A 363 -22.76 -22.58 -14.02
C LEU A 363 -22.12 -22.53 -12.62
N SER A 364 -22.94 -22.41 -11.57
CA SER A 364 -22.46 -22.41 -10.19
C SER A 364 -21.75 -23.71 -9.83
N ALA A 365 -22.30 -24.87 -10.18
CA ALA A 365 -21.67 -26.17 -9.92
C ALA A 365 -20.32 -26.29 -10.63
N ARG A 366 -20.22 -25.80 -11.87
CA ARG A 366 -18.95 -25.77 -12.63
C ARG A 366 -17.90 -24.88 -11.97
N LEU A 367 -18.29 -23.69 -11.53
CA LEU A 367 -17.39 -22.77 -10.84
C LEU A 367 -16.92 -23.32 -9.48
N HIS A 368 -17.80 -24.00 -8.73
CA HIS A 368 -17.43 -24.64 -7.46
C HIS A 368 -16.52 -25.86 -7.66
N PHE A 369 -16.64 -26.58 -8.78
CA PHE A 369 -15.67 -27.60 -9.18
C PHE A 369 -14.33 -26.98 -9.55
N LEU A 370 -14.35 -25.98 -10.43
CA LEU A 370 -13.15 -25.28 -10.90
C LEU A 370 -12.37 -24.69 -9.73
N HIS A 371 -13.05 -24.10 -8.74
CA HIS A 371 -12.42 -23.63 -7.50
C HIS A 371 -11.65 -24.73 -6.77
N GLY A 372 -12.23 -25.92 -6.63
CA GLY A 372 -11.55 -27.07 -6.04
C GLY A 372 -10.38 -27.58 -6.87
N LEU A 373 -10.49 -27.53 -8.20
CA LEU A 373 -9.38 -27.88 -9.10
C LEU A 373 -8.23 -26.88 -9.01
N LEU A 374 -8.53 -25.57 -8.96
CA LEU A 374 -7.54 -24.50 -8.83
C LEU A 374 -6.77 -24.58 -7.51
N HIS A 375 -7.39 -25.06 -6.42
CA HIS A 375 -6.67 -25.34 -5.16
C HIS A 375 -5.48 -26.28 -5.38
N TRP A 376 -5.67 -27.34 -6.16
CA TRP A 376 -4.62 -28.29 -6.49
C TRP A 376 -3.60 -27.69 -7.46
N LEU A 377 -4.08 -27.02 -8.52
CA LEU A 377 -3.21 -26.37 -9.51
C LEU A 377 -2.35 -25.22 -8.94
N GLY A 378 -2.69 -24.69 -7.77
CA GLY A 378 -1.87 -23.71 -7.05
C GLY A 378 -0.72 -24.31 -6.24
N LYS A 379 -0.69 -25.62 -5.97
CA LYS A 379 0.38 -26.24 -5.16
C LYS A 379 1.80 -26.14 -5.77
N PRO A 380 2.00 -26.18 -7.09
CA PRO A 380 3.31 -25.91 -7.70
C PRO A 380 3.86 -24.52 -7.35
N PHE A 381 3.03 -23.50 -7.20
CA PHE A 381 3.45 -22.16 -6.77
C PHE A 381 4.17 -22.20 -5.43
N MET A 382 3.65 -22.98 -4.47
CA MET A 382 4.22 -23.15 -3.13
C MET A 382 5.59 -23.84 -3.15
N ALA A 383 5.83 -24.74 -4.12
CA ALA A 383 7.16 -25.32 -4.30
C ALA A 383 8.12 -24.29 -4.93
N MET A 384 7.66 -23.54 -5.95
CA MET A 384 8.46 -22.54 -6.65
C MET A 384 8.91 -21.40 -5.74
N ILE A 385 8.03 -20.89 -4.87
CA ILE A 385 8.36 -19.79 -3.94
C ILE A 385 9.44 -20.19 -2.93
N MET A 386 9.58 -21.49 -2.63
CA MET A 386 10.63 -22.00 -1.74
C MET A 386 11.98 -22.16 -2.46
N VAL A 387 11.96 -22.49 -3.75
CA VAL A 387 13.17 -22.68 -4.57
C VAL A 387 13.70 -21.36 -5.15
N ALA A 388 12.82 -20.38 -5.39
CA ALA A 388 13.16 -19.12 -6.03
C ALA A 388 14.32 -18.35 -5.36
N PRO A 389 14.39 -18.20 -4.02
CA PRO A 389 15.52 -17.49 -3.41
C PRO A 389 16.85 -18.21 -3.58
N ALA A 390 16.85 -19.54 -3.61
CA ALA A 390 18.06 -20.32 -3.87
C ALA A 390 18.51 -20.17 -5.34
N LEU A 391 17.58 -20.20 -6.30
CA LEU A 391 17.91 -19.95 -7.71
C LEU A 391 18.49 -18.54 -7.93
N TYR A 392 17.99 -17.54 -7.22
CA TYR A 392 18.58 -16.20 -7.26
C TYR A 392 20.04 -16.21 -6.77
N TRP A 393 20.32 -16.82 -5.60
CA TRP A 393 21.68 -16.83 -5.03
C TRP A 393 22.71 -17.60 -5.86
N TYR A 394 22.31 -18.72 -6.48
CA TYR A 394 23.26 -19.62 -7.15
C TYR A 394 23.28 -19.48 -8.68
N ALA A 395 22.20 -19.00 -9.28
CA ALA A 395 22.06 -18.89 -10.74
C ALA A 395 21.75 -17.45 -11.21
N GLY A 396 21.59 -16.48 -10.30
CA GLY A 396 21.24 -15.10 -10.64
C GLY A 396 19.83 -14.93 -11.22
N VAL A 397 19.00 -15.98 -11.17
CA VAL A 397 17.66 -15.99 -11.77
C VAL A 397 16.68 -15.27 -10.85
N SER A 398 16.14 -14.13 -11.30
CA SER A 398 15.10 -13.41 -10.58
C SER A 398 13.72 -13.70 -11.14
N VAL A 399 12.77 -14.04 -10.27
CA VAL A 399 11.33 -14.14 -10.61
C VAL A 399 10.58 -12.84 -10.35
N PHE A 400 11.30 -11.82 -9.85
CA PHE A 400 10.71 -10.66 -9.22
C PHE A 400 11.63 -9.44 -9.29
N HIS A 401 11.50 -8.62 -10.34
CA HIS A 401 12.29 -7.39 -10.48
C HIS A 401 11.56 -6.21 -9.84
N ALA A 402 11.84 -5.95 -8.56
CA ALA A 402 11.30 -4.77 -7.87
C ALA A 402 12.23 -4.32 -6.75
N THR A 403 12.10 -3.05 -6.37
CA THR A 403 12.76 -2.54 -5.17
C THR A 403 11.98 -2.96 -3.91
N PRO A 404 12.63 -3.05 -2.73
CA PRO A 404 11.93 -3.31 -1.47
C PRO A 404 10.81 -2.30 -1.19
N GLN A 405 10.98 -1.03 -1.59
CA GLN A 405 9.96 0.01 -1.48
C GLN A 405 8.74 -0.27 -2.38
N ALA A 406 8.97 -0.72 -3.61
CA ALA A 406 7.89 -1.11 -4.51
C ALA A 406 7.14 -2.34 -3.95
N PHE A 407 7.86 -3.33 -3.44
CA PHE A 407 7.22 -4.47 -2.76
C PHE A 407 6.42 -4.04 -1.52
N ALA A 408 6.95 -3.14 -0.69
CA ALA A 408 6.22 -2.57 0.44
C ALA A 408 4.96 -1.80 0.00
N THR A 409 4.96 -1.19 -1.17
CA THR A 409 3.81 -0.43 -1.69
C THR A 409 2.72 -1.31 -2.30
N TYR A 410 3.12 -2.38 -3.00
CA TYR A 410 2.21 -3.18 -3.84
C TYR A 410 2.02 -4.61 -3.34
N GLY A 411 3.08 -5.25 -2.84
CA GLY A 411 3.08 -6.65 -2.39
C GLY A 411 2.68 -6.85 -0.93
N LEU A 412 3.14 -5.98 -0.02
CA LEU A 412 2.86 -6.13 1.41
C LEU A 412 1.37 -5.90 1.80
N PRO A 413 0.67 -4.85 1.29
CA PRO A 413 -0.73 -4.61 1.62
C PRO A 413 -1.69 -5.78 1.35
N PRO A 414 -1.70 -6.42 0.15
CA PRO A 414 -2.59 -7.55 -0.11
C PRO A 414 -2.24 -8.78 0.73
N LEU A 415 -0.96 -9.02 1.06
CA LEU A 415 -0.57 -10.14 1.94
C LEU A 415 -1.14 -9.96 3.35
N VAL A 416 -0.99 -8.77 3.93
CA VAL A 416 -1.54 -8.44 5.26
C VAL A 416 -3.07 -8.61 5.25
N MET A 417 -3.75 -8.07 4.24
CA MET A 417 -5.21 -8.19 4.12
C MET A 417 -5.67 -9.62 3.84
N PHE A 418 -4.95 -10.38 3.02
CA PHE A 418 -5.25 -11.79 2.75
C PHE A 418 -5.15 -12.64 4.02
N TRP A 419 -4.09 -12.49 4.81
CA TRP A 419 -3.94 -13.22 6.07
C TRP A 419 -4.98 -12.80 7.12
N ALA A 420 -5.25 -11.50 7.23
CA ALA A 420 -6.28 -10.98 8.12
C ALA A 420 -7.68 -11.50 7.75
N TYR A 421 -8.02 -11.45 6.46
CA TYR A 421 -9.27 -11.99 5.93
C TYR A 421 -9.37 -13.50 6.16
N SER A 422 -8.32 -14.26 5.86
CA SER A 422 -8.29 -15.73 6.04
C SER A 422 -8.44 -16.13 7.51
N TYR A 423 -7.78 -15.42 8.42
CA TYR A 423 -7.95 -15.61 9.86
C TYR A 423 -9.37 -15.29 10.33
N TRP A 424 -9.96 -14.19 9.85
CA TRP A 424 -11.29 -13.75 10.22
C TRP A 424 -12.40 -14.64 9.64
N ILE A 425 -12.39 -14.90 8.33
CA ILE A 425 -13.43 -15.66 7.63
C ILE A 425 -13.48 -17.12 8.10
N SER A 426 -12.32 -17.68 8.47
CA SER A 426 -12.23 -19.02 9.06
C SER A 426 -12.62 -19.06 10.54
N GLN A 427 -12.96 -17.91 11.14
CA GLN A 427 -13.24 -17.71 12.56
C GLN A 427 -12.12 -18.26 13.45
N ARG A 428 -10.88 -17.81 13.18
CA ARG A 428 -9.67 -18.17 13.93
C ARG A 428 -9.26 -19.63 13.80
N ARG A 429 -9.46 -20.25 12.63
CA ARG A 429 -8.99 -21.62 12.33
C ARG A 429 -7.68 -21.64 11.53
N CYS A 430 -7.44 -20.65 10.67
CA CYS A 430 -6.18 -20.51 9.94
C CYS A 430 -5.13 -19.73 10.75
N LEU A 431 -3.86 -20.16 10.67
CA LEU A 431 -2.69 -19.41 11.15
C LEU A 431 -1.72 -19.31 9.98
N PRO A 432 -1.35 -18.11 9.49
CA PRO A 432 -0.54 -17.97 8.28
C PRO A 432 0.67 -18.92 8.25
N VAL A 433 1.57 -18.85 9.23
CA VAL A 433 2.80 -19.68 9.26
C VAL A 433 2.52 -21.20 9.34
N PHE A 434 1.61 -21.64 10.22
CA PHE A 434 1.33 -23.07 10.43
C PHE A 434 0.57 -23.68 9.25
N SER A 435 -0.37 -22.91 8.69
CA SER A 435 -1.10 -23.30 7.48
C SER A 435 -0.15 -23.41 6.29
N GLU A 436 0.85 -22.53 6.14
CA GLU A 436 1.85 -22.66 5.07
C GLU A 436 2.74 -23.90 5.24
N VAL A 437 3.20 -24.22 6.45
CA VAL A 437 4.00 -25.46 6.70
C VAL A 437 3.23 -26.71 6.29
N SER A 438 1.94 -26.77 6.63
CA SER A 438 1.07 -27.91 6.31
C SER A 438 0.89 -28.10 4.81
N GLN A 439 0.74 -26.99 4.10
CA GLN A 439 0.63 -27.00 2.65
C GLN A 439 1.96 -27.35 1.99
N LEU A 440 3.08 -26.86 2.54
CA LEU A 440 4.42 -27.08 1.99
C LEU A 440 4.84 -28.55 2.03
N VAL A 441 4.59 -29.26 3.14
CA VAL A 441 4.96 -30.68 3.27
C VAL A 441 4.26 -31.54 2.21
N ALA A 442 3.02 -31.20 1.84
CA ALA A 442 2.30 -31.90 0.79
C ALA A 442 2.59 -31.37 -0.63
N ALA A 443 3.05 -30.11 -0.77
CA ALA A 443 3.19 -29.44 -2.06
C ALA A 443 4.09 -30.18 -3.06
N MET A 444 5.22 -30.73 -2.60
CA MET A 444 6.16 -31.45 -3.47
C MET A 444 5.55 -32.72 -4.08
N ALA A 445 4.93 -33.55 -3.25
CA ALA A 445 4.31 -34.79 -3.69
C ALA A 445 3.08 -34.54 -4.57
N VAL A 446 2.27 -33.54 -4.22
CA VAL A 446 1.10 -33.14 -5.02
C VAL A 446 1.54 -32.57 -6.37
N THR A 447 2.60 -31.76 -6.41
CA THR A 447 3.16 -31.22 -7.67
C THR A 447 3.67 -32.34 -8.58
N SER A 448 4.37 -33.33 -8.01
CA SER A 448 4.79 -34.53 -8.76
C SER A 448 3.59 -35.31 -9.29
N THR A 449 2.53 -35.45 -8.49
CA THR A 449 1.28 -36.11 -8.90
C THR A 449 0.59 -35.37 -10.04
N LEU A 450 0.57 -34.04 -10.02
CA LEU A 450 0.01 -33.22 -11.10
C LEU A 450 0.78 -33.42 -12.41
N LEU A 451 2.11 -33.38 -12.37
CA LEU A 451 2.96 -33.63 -13.55
C LEU A 451 2.72 -35.03 -14.12
N ALA A 452 2.66 -36.05 -13.27
CA ALA A 452 2.35 -37.41 -13.68
C ALA A 452 0.94 -37.51 -14.29
N ALA A 453 -0.05 -36.83 -13.71
CA ALA A 453 -1.43 -36.81 -14.20
C ALA A 453 -1.57 -36.09 -15.55
N MET A 454 -0.74 -35.08 -15.84
CA MET A 454 -0.72 -34.43 -17.15
C MET A 454 -0.25 -35.37 -18.27
N LEU A 455 0.68 -36.27 -17.96
CA LEU A 455 1.22 -37.24 -18.93
C LEU A 455 0.35 -38.49 -19.06
N LYS A 456 -0.08 -39.06 -17.93
CA LYS A 456 -0.90 -40.27 -17.88
C LYS A 456 -1.91 -40.17 -16.72
N PRO A 457 -3.11 -39.61 -16.94
CA PRO A 457 -4.09 -39.38 -15.86
C PRO A 457 -4.78 -40.65 -15.36
N PHE A 458 -4.95 -41.68 -16.20
CA PHE A 458 -5.69 -42.90 -15.88
C PHE A 458 -4.78 -44.14 -15.80
N GLY A 459 -5.24 -45.20 -15.11
CA GLY A 459 -4.54 -46.49 -15.04
C GLY A 459 -3.45 -46.57 -13.96
N HIS A 460 -3.48 -45.70 -12.96
CA HIS A 460 -2.60 -45.80 -11.78
C HIS A 460 -3.15 -46.84 -10.79
N PRO A 461 -2.30 -47.71 -10.21
CA PRO A 461 -2.72 -48.68 -9.22
C PRO A 461 -3.18 -47.99 -7.93
N PHE A 462 -4.31 -48.45 -7.37
CA PHE A 462 -4.83 -47.93 -6.10
C PHE A 462 -4.02 -48.49 -4.93
N LYS A 463 -3.27 -47.64 -4.22
CA LYS A 463 -2.49 -48.03 -3.04
C LYS A 463 -3.24 -47.63 -1.77
N VAL A 464 -3.66 -48.63 -0.99
CA VAL A 464 -4.36 -48.43 0.29
C VAL A 464 -3.36 -47.96 1.35
N THR A 465 -3.73 -46.92 2.10
CA THR A 465 -2.97 -46.44 3.26
C THR A 465 -3.19 -47.38 4.43
N ALA A 466 -2.13 -47.92 5.03
CA ALA A 466 -2.25 -48.79 6.20
C ALA A 466 -2.69 -47.96 7.41
N LYS A 467 -3.66 -48.46 8.18
CA LYS A 467 -4.13 -47.89 9.45
C LYS A 467 -3.83 -48.94 10.53
N GLY A 468 -3.21 -48.56 11.65
CA GLY A 468 -2.93 -49.53 12.75
C GLY A 468 -1.49 -50.07 12.87
N LEU A 469 -0.47 -49.40 12.33
CA LEU A 469 0.94 -49.86 12.43
C LEU A 469 1.54 -49.65 13.84
N ASP A 470 2.67 -50.30 14.18
CA ASP A 470 3.39 -50.11 15.47
C ASP A 470 3.85 -48.64 15.65
N ARG A 471 3.40 -48.02 16.74
CA ARG A 471 3.45 -46.56 17.00
C ARG A 471 4.41 -46.16 18.13
N SER A 472 5.20 -47.12 18.62
CA SER A 472 6.02 -46.94 19.83
C SER A 472 7.34 -46.18 19.59
N LYS A 473 7.75 -45.99 18.33
CA LYS A 473 9.09 -45.50 17.97
C LYS A 473 9.04 -44.21 17.16
N THR A 474 10.07 -43.38 17.32
CA THR A 474 10.31 -42.22 16.45
C THR A 474 10.76 -42.68 15.07
N VAL A 475 10.14 -42.15 14.00
CA VAL A 475 10.50 -42.46 12.61
C VAL A 475 10.95 -41.20 11.89
N VAL A 476 12.14 -41.23 11.28
CA VAL A 476 12.70 -40.10 10.52
C VAL A 476 12.57 -40.38 9.02
N HIS A 477 11.87 -39.48 8.31
CA HIS A 477 11.66 -39.62 6.87
C HIS A 477 12.82 -38.99 6.07
N TRP A 478 13.95 -39.71 5.97
CA TRP A 478 15.20 -39.21 5.39
C TRP A 478 15.08 -38.60 3.98
N LYS A 479 14.16 -39.08 3.13
CA LYS A 479 13.92 -38.47 1.81
C LYS A 479 13.36 -37.06 1.90
N LEU A 480 12.39 -36.83 2.79
CA LEU A 480 11.81 -35.50 3.01
C LEU A 480 12.80 -34.59 3.74
N VAL A 481 13.53 -35.16 4.71
CA VAL A 481 14.64 -34.47 5.41
C VAL A 481 15.72 -34.01 4.43
N ALA A 482 16.09 -34.82 3.44
CA ALA A 482 17.06 -34.43 2.43
C ALA A 482 16.58 -33.26 1.56
N VAL A 483 15.30 -33.22 1.20
CA VAL A 483 14.71 -32.12 0.41
C VAL A 483 14.69 -30.81 1.20
N PHE A 484 14.03 -30.80 2.36
CA PHE A 484 13.89 -29.57 3.16
C PHE A 484 15.21 -29.17 3.84
N GLY A 485 16.01 -30.13 4.28
CA GLY A 485 17.34 -29.89 4.86
C GLY A 485 18.34 -29.38 3.83
N GLY A 486 18.35 -29.96 2.61
CA GLY A 486 19.19 -29.48 1.52
C GLY A 486 18.82 -28.06 1.10
N LEU A 487 17.52 -27.76 0.97
CA LEU A 487 17.06 -26.39 0.68
C LEU A 487 17.42 -25.41 1.80
N LEU A 488 17.28 -25.82 3.06
CA LEU A 488 17.66 -25.00 4.23
C LEU A 488 19.16 -24.68 4.24
N VAL A 489 20.03 -25.66 3.94
CA VAL A 489 21.49 -25.44 3.81
C VAL A 489 21.81 -24.52 2.63
N ALA A 490 21.18 -24.73 1.47
CA ALA A 490 21.38 -23.88 0.29
C ALA A 490 20.96 -22.41 0.55
N LEU A 491 19.81 -22.20 1.18
CA LEU A 491 19.33 -20.86 1.53
C LEU A 491 20.24 -20.15 2.53
N GLN A 492 20.74 -20.87 3.55
CA GLN A 492 21.72 -20.32 4.50
C GLN A 492 23.04 -19.97 3.80
N GLY A 493 23.55 -20.87 2.95
CA GLY A 493 24.79 -20.64 2.21
C GLY A 493 24.71 -19.44 1.27
N GLY A 494 23.64 -19.34 0.47
CA GLY A 494 23.40 -18.21 -0.43
C GLY A 494 23.26 -16.87 0.31
N GLY A 495 22.40 -16.82 1.34
CA GLY A 495 22.21 -15.62 2.14
C GLY A 495 23.45 -15.18 2.92
N ALA A 496 24.19 -16.12 3.52
CA ALA A 496 25.42 -15.83 4.24
C ALA A 496 26.52 -15.34 3.29
N SER A 497 26.68 -15.97 2.11
CA SER A 497 27.62 -15.53 1.08
C SER A 497 27.40 -14.07 0.68
N ALA A 498 26.14 -13.69 0.42
CA ALA A 498 25.79 -12.32 0.06
C ALA A 498 26.17 -11.32 1.15
N VAL A 499 25.86 -11.62 2.42
CA VAL A 499 26.18 -10.74 3.57
C VAL A 499 27.69 -10.70 3.86
N MET A 500 28.38 -11.83 3.73
CA MET A 500 29.82 -11.95 4.03
C MET A 500 30.73 -11.42 2.92
N SER A 501 30.23 -11.28 1.69
CA SER A 501 30.99 -10.74 0.56
C SER A 501 31.44 -9.29 0.74
N GLY A 502 30.79 -8.53 1.65
CA GLY A 502 31.08 -7.11 1.88
C GLY A 502 30.67 -6.18 0.73
N ALA A 503 30.12 -6.71 -0.36
CA ALA A 503 29.60 -5.93 -1.47
C ALA A 503 28.32 -5.17 -1.06
N ALA A 504 28.08 -4.01 -1.65
CA ALA A 504 26.85 -3.27 -1.43
C ALA A 504 25.65 -4.07 -1.98
N LEU A 505 24.71 -4.43 -1.12
CA LEU A 505 23.51 -5.19 -1.48
C LEU A 505 22.64 -4.39 -2.44
N THR A 506 22.40 -4.93 -3.63
CA THR A 506 21.45 -4.34 -4.59
C THR A 506 20.03 -4.38 -4.02
N PRO A 507 19.09 -3.58 -4.53
CA PRO A 507 17.68 -3.65 -4.12
C PRO A 507 17.08 -5.06 -4.27
N GLY A 508 17.51 -5.82 -5.30
CA GLY A 508 17.12 -7.21 -5.50
C GLY A 508 17.64 -8.12 -4.39
N ASP A 509 18.91 -7.97 -3.99
CA ASP A 509 19.52 -8.75 -2.91
C ASP A 509 18.81 -8.50 -1.58
N GLN A 510 18.46 -7.25 -1.28
CA GLN A 510 17.73 -6.89 -0.07
C GLN A 510 16.36 -7.57 0.00
N LEU A 511 15.61 -7.57 -1.11
CA LEU A 511 14.32 -8.24 -1.18
C LEU A 511 14.46 -9.76 -1.08
N ASN A 512 15.45 -10.35 -1.76
CA ASN A 512 15.68 -11.78 -1.74
C ASN A 512 16.18 -12.28 -0.38
N LEU A 513 16.92 -11.47 0.38
CA LEU A 513 17.30 -11.76 1.77
C LEU A 513 16.08 -11.88 2.69
N VAL A 514 15.08 -10.99 2.55
CA VAL A 514 13.83 -11.07 3.32
C VAL A 514 13.10 -12.38 3.02
N TRP A 515 12.95 -12.72 1.74
CA TRP A 515 12.31 -13.97 1.33
C TRP A 515 13.10 -15.21 1.73
N THR A 516 14.43 -15.15 1.71
CA THR A 516 15.31 -16.20 2.24
C THR A 516 15.01 -16.44 3.73
N GLY A 517 14.87 -15.37 4.52
CA GLY A 517 14.49 -15.47 5.94
C GLY A 517 13.13 -16.15 6.16
N ILE A 518 12.11 -15.78 5.37
CA ILE A 518 10.78 -16.40 5.42
C ILE A 518 10.87 -17.89 5.04
N ALA A 519 11.55 -18.22 3.95
CA ALA A 519 11.72 -19.58 3.47
C ALA A 519 12.47 -20.45 4.50
N LEU A 520 13.48 -19.91 5.19
CA LEU A 520 14.19 -20.63 6.26
C LEU A 520 13.25 -21.02 7.41
N ILE A 521 12.37 -20.13 7.84
CA ILE A 521 11.39 -20.41 8.91
C ILE A 521 10.42 -21.53 8.47
N LEU A 522 9.90 -21.45 7.24
CA LEU A 522 8.97 -22.44 6.70
C LEU A 522 9.65 -23.80 6.49
N CYS A 523 10.88 -23.83 5.95
CA CYS A 523 11.68 -25.05 5.79
C CYS A 523 12.02 -25.69 7.13
N LEU A 524 12.35 -24.91 8.16
CA LEU A 524 12.58 -25.45 9.50
C LEU A 524 11.31 -26.09 10.07
N GLY A 525 10.16 -25.43 9.94
CA GLY A 525 8.88 -26.00 10.36
C GLY A 525 8.54 -27.30 9.62
N ALA A 526 8.74 -27.32 8.29
CA ALA A 526 8.54 -28.53 7.48
C ALA A 526 9.52 -29.65 7.86
N LEU A 527 10.79 -29.33 8.15
CA LEU A 527 11.80 -30.30 8.57
C LEU A 527 11.44 -30.97 9.89
N ILE A 528 10.97 -30.21 10.89
CA ILE A 528 10.50 -30.75 12.17
C ILE A 528 9.29 -31.67 11.94
N ALA A 529 8.36 -31.27 11.06
CA ALA A 529 7.19 -32.08 10.73
C ALA A 529 7.53 -33.42 10.03
N CYS A 530 8.74 -33.57 9.46
CA CYS A 530 9.20 -34.82 8.82
C CYS A 530 9.71 -35.88 9.81
N VAL A 531 9.68 -35.61 11.12
CA VAL A 531 10.04 -36.56 12.18
C VAL A 531 8.77 -36.96 12.90
N ASP A 532 8.33 -38.20 12.69
CA ASP A 532 7.15 -38.75 13.37
C ASP A 532 7.52 -39.07 14.82
N LEU A 533 6.82 -38.41 15.77
CA LEU A 533 6.98 -38.65 17.20
C LEU A 533 6.25 -39.93 17.65
N PRO A 534 6.73 -40.60 18.71
CA PRO A 534 6.10 -41.82 19.22
C PRO A 534 4.73 -41.50 19.86
N ARG A 535 3.75 -42.38 19.65
CA ARG A 535 2.41 -42.33 20.26
C ARG A 535 2.29 -43.47 21.28
N PRO A 536 2.58 -43.23 22.57
CA PRO A 536 2.69 -44.29 23.58
C PRO A 536 1.35 -44.87 24.04
N ASP A 537 0.25 -44.13 23.90
CA ASP A 537 -1.09 -44.59 24.26
C ASP A 537 -1.67 -45.47 23.14
N GLN A 538 -2.15 -46.67 23.49
CA GLN A 538 -2.78 -47.59 22.51
C GLN A 538 -4.14 -47.06 22.03
N GLU A 539 -4.89 -46.39 22.92
CA GLU A 539 -6.19 -45.77 22.65
C GLU A 539 -6.18 -44.26 22.92
N GLU A 540 -6.91 -43.50 22.10
CA GLU A 540 -7.06 -42.05 22.28
C GLU A 540 -8.01 -41.71 23.44
N ARG A 541 -7.62 -40.74 24.26
CA ARG A 541 -8.35 -40.35 25.49
C ARG A 541 -9.27 -39.15 25.22
N PHE A 542 -10.57 -39.34 25.42
CA PHE A 542 -11.61 -38.34 25.25
C PHE A 542 -11.83 -37.54 26.55
N PRO A 543 -11.83 -36.20 26.54
CA PRO A 543 -12.11 -35.43 27.74
C PRO A 543 -13.59 -35.53 28.11
N TRP A 544 -13.87 -35.89 29.36
CA TRP A 544 -15.24 -36.09 29.84
C TRP A 544 -15.61 -35.18 31.01
N ARG A 545 -14.67 -34.86 31.92
CA ARG A 545 -14.88 -33.89 33.03
C ARG A 545 -16.11 -34.14 33.91
N ALA A 546 -16.59 -35.39 33.97
CA ALA A 546 -17.75 -35.80 34.75
C ALA A 546 -17.38 -36.22 36.19
N ALA A 547 -18.29 -35.99 37.13
CA ALA A 547 -18.17 -36.52 38.49
C ALA A 547 -18.30 -38.04 38.47
N THR A 548 -17.55 -38.74 39.31
CA THR A 548 -17.57 -40.20 39.41
C THR A 548 -17.30 -40.64 40.86
N ARG A 549 -17.58 -41.91 41.14
CA ARG A 549 -17.28 -42.56 42.41
C ARG A 549 -16.25 -43.65 42.18
N VAL A 550 -15.30 -43.75 43.11
CA VAL A 550 -14.27 -44.77 43.12
C VAL A 550 -14.47 -45.64 44.35
N ARG A 551 -14.53 -46.95 44.15
CA ARG A 551 -14.60 -47.96 45.21
C ARG A 551 -13.27 -48.68 45.34
N THR A 552 -12.79 -48.79 46.56
CA THR A 552 -11.59 -49.56 46.92
C THR A 552 -11.93 -50.53 48.06
N ALA A 553 -11.03 -51.46 48.37
CA ALA A 553 -11.16 -52.32 49.56
C ALA A 553 -11.25 -51.54 50.89
N THR A 554 -10.86 -50.25 50.91
CA THR A 554 -10.87 -49.38 52.10
C THR A 554 -12.07 -48.44 52.18
N GLY A 555 -13.00 -48.48 51.21
CA GLY A 555 -14.19 -47.62 51.14
C GLY A 555 -14.41 -46.98 49.77
N GLU A 556 -15.53 -46.26 49.65
CA GLU A 556 -15.92 -45.46 48.48
C GLU A 556 -15.56 -43.98 48.68
N GLY A 557 -15.30 -43.27 47.58
CA GLY A 557 -15.14 -41.83 47.60
C GLY A 557 -15.31 -41.16 46.25
N ASP A 558 -15.60 -39.87 46.31
CA ASP A 558 -15.85 -39.06 45.12
C ASP A 558 -14.55 -38.73 44.39
N SER A 559 -14.65 -38.70 43.06
CA SER A 559 -13.60 -38.28 42.16
C SER A 559 -14.20 -37.65 40.90
N ARG A 560 -13.34 -37.24 39.97
CA ARG A 560 -13.74 -36.63 38.71
C ARG A 560 -12.93 -37.20 37.56
N PHE A 561 -13.59 -37.61 36.48
CA PHE A 561 -12.91 -37.93 35.23
C PHE A 561 -12.26 -36.66 34.67
N VAL A 562 -11.00 -36.74 34.28
CA VAL A 562 -10.36 -35.75 33.39
C VAL A 562 -10.61 -36.16 31.95
N ASN A 563 -10.33 -37.42 31.64
CA ASN A 563 -10.54 -38.05 30.34
C ASN A 563 -10.89 -39.54 30.50
N ILE A 564 -11.38 -40.16 29.42
CA ILE A 564 -11.77 -41.57 29.32
C ILE A 564 -11.42 -42.10 27.93
N ALA A 565 -11.00 -43.35 27.85
CA ALA A 565 -10.79 -44.14 26.64
C ALA A 565 -11.45 -45.51 26.82
N VAL A 566 -11.42 -46.36 25.79
CA VAL A 566 -11.95 -47.72 25.85
C VAL A 566 -11.12 -48.61 26.79
N ASP A 567 -9.83 -48.31 26.98
CA ASP A 567 -8.89 -49.11 27.76
C ASP A 567 -8.56 -48.51 29.15
N GLY A 568 -9.00 -47.29 29.45
CA GLY A 568 -8.67 -46.63 30.72
C GLY A 568 -9.20 -45.21 30.88
N ALA A 569 -8.91 -44.57 32.01
CA ALA A 569 -9.28 -43.18 32.29
C ALA A 569 -8.26 -42.45 33.17
N LEU A 570 -8.26 -41.12 33.12
CA LEU A 570 -7.51 -40.28 34.06
C LEU A 570 -8.50 -39.64 35.03
N LEU A 571 -8.27 -39.83 36.34
CA LEU A 571 -9.07 -39.22 37.39
C LEU A 571 -8.30 -38.10 38.11
N GLU A 572 -9.03 -37.08 38.55
CA GLU A 572 -8.53 -36.01 39.43
C GLU A 572 -9.47 -35.76 40.60
N GLY A 573 -8.91 -35.29 41.71
CA GLY A 573 -9.69 -34.90 42.89
C GLY A 573 -10.25 -36.10 43.69
N GLY A 574 -10.24 -35.96 45.02
CA GLY A 574 -10.68 -37.00 45.95
C GLY A 574 -9.60 -37.38 46.97
N ALA A 575 -10.00 -37.54 48.23
CA ALA A 575 -9.07 -37.93 49.31
C ALA A 575 -8.52 -39.36 49.12
N LEU A 576 -9.33 -40.23 48.51
CA LEU A 576 -8.99 -41.63 48.20
C LEU A 576 -7.87 -41.73 47.15
N LEU A 577 -7.87 -40.88 46.11
CA LEU A 577 -6.80 -40.86 45.08
C LEU A 577 -5.40 -40.62 45.68
N LYS A 578 -5.32 -39.83 46.77
CA LYS A 578 -4.03 -39.53 47.45
C LYS A 578 -3.41 -40.76 48.11
N ARG A 579 -4.21 -41.80 48.38
CA ARG A 579 -3.80 -43.02 49.09
C ARG A 579 -3.59 -44.23 48.16
N LEU A 580 -3.97 -44.12 46.88
CA LEU A 580 -3.80 -45.18 45.89
C LEU A 580 -2.31 -45.42 45.56
N ARG A 581 -1.97 -46.70 45.35
CA ARG A 581 -0.66 -47.16 44.85
C ARG A 581 -0.79 -47.64 43.39
N VAL A 582 0.28 -47.50 42.62
CA VAL A 582 0.36 -48.07 41.26
C VAL A 582 0.23 -49.60 41.37
N GLY A 583 -0.59 -50.20 40.50
CA GLY A 583 -0.94 -51.63 40.52
C GLY A 583 -2.14 -52.00 41.39
N GLN A 584 -2.70 -51.07 42.17
CA GLN A 584 -3.85 -51.34 43.03
C GLN A 584 -5.14 -51.51 42.21
N ALA A 585 -5.95 -52.52 42.52
CA ALA A 585 -7.28 -52.71 41.94
C ALA A 585 -8.34 -51.84 42.64
N LEU A 586 -9.28 -51.33 41.84
CA LEU A 586 -10.41 -50.51 42.28
C LEU A 586 -11.58 -50.66 41.29
N GLU A 587 -12.75 -50.18 41.66
CA GLU A 587 -13.87 -50.01 40.73
C GLU A 587 -14.16 -48.52 40.53
N VAL A 588 -14.48 -48.13 39.30
CA VAL A 588 -14.89 -46.77 38.97
C VAL A 588 -16.30 -46.78 38.40
N TYR A 589 -17.15 -45.86 38.83
CA TYR A 589 -18.53 -45.77 38.37
C TYR A 589 -18.63 -44.92 37.09
N VAL A 590 -19.17 -45.51 36.02
CA VAL A 590 -19.42 -44.86 34.73
C VAL A 590 -20.92 -44.92 34.47
N ASP A 591 -21.61 -43.78 34.37
CA ASP A 591 -23.10 -43.73 34.34
C ASP A 591 -23.76 -44.70 33.34
N ALA A 592 -23.16 -44.91 32.16
CA ALA A 592 -23.71 -45.78 31.13
C ALA A 592 -23.30 -47.27 31.23
N VAL A 593 -22.31 -47.60 32.06
CA VAL A 593 -21.70 -48.95 32.17
C VAL A 593 -21.90 -49.55 33.58
N GLY A 594 -22.05 -48.72 34.60
CA GLY A 594 -22.08 -49.11 36.01
C GLY A 594 -20.69 -49.13 36.65
N TRP A 595 -20.48 -50.03 37.62
CA TRP A 595 -19.18 -50.22 38.27
C TRP A 595 -18.22 -51.00 37.37
N LEU A 596 -17.11 -50.37 37.00
CA LEU A 596 -16.11 -50.91 36.08
C LEU A 596 -14.81 -51.24 36.85
N PRO A 597 -14.34 -52.49 36.84
CA PRO A 597 -13.06 -52.86 37.42
C PRO A 597 -11.90 -52.15 36.71
N ALA A 598 -10.95 -51.62 37.48
CA ALA A 598 -9.79 -50.91 36.97
C ALA A 598 -8.54 -51.12 37.85
N LEU A 599 -7.37 -50.97 37.24
CA LEU A 599 -6.06 -51.01 37.87
C LEU A 599 -5.40 -49.64 37.77
N VAL A 600 -4.73 -49.18 38.83
CA VAL A 600 -3.96 -47.93 38.79
C VAL A 600 -2.69 -48.12 37.96
N ALA A 601 -2.65 -47.56 36.76
CA ALA A 601 -1.51 -47.63 35.84
C ALA A 601 -0.41 -46.60 36.17
N GLY A 602 -0.80 -45.44 36.69
CA GLY A 602 0.13 -44.34 36.98
C GLY A 602 -0.43 -43.35 37.98
N ARG A 603 0.43 -42.64 38.72
CA ARG A 603 0.00 -41.68 39.75
C ARG A 603 0.80 -40.38 39.70
N ARG A 604 0.09 -39.25 39.78
CA ARG A 604 0.66 -37.91 40.02
C ARG A 604 0.13 -37.33 41.33
N ARG A 605 0.57 -36.13 41.70
CA ARG A 605 0.27 -35.50 43.01
C ARG A 605 -1.24 -35.30 43.27
N THR A 606 -2.04 -35.10 42.21
CA THR A 606 -3.48 -34.81 42.28
C THR A 606 -4.33 -35.65 41.32
N SER A 607 -3.73 -36.57 40.58
CA SER A 607 -4.42 -37.39 39.57
C SER A 607 -3.91 -38.83 39.56
N ALA A 608 -4.76 -39.78 39.18
CA ALA A 608 -4.39 -41.17 38.98
C ALA A 608 -4.88 -41.65 37.63
N GLU A 609 -4.01 -42.36 36.93
CA GLU A 609 -4.31 -43.01 35.66
C GLU A 609 -4.75 -44.44 35.92
N LEU A 610 -5.86 -44.81 35.31
CA LEU A 610 -6.52 -46.10 35.43
C LEU A 610 -6.47 -46.83 34.10
N ARG A 611 -6.29 -48.15 34.17
CA ARG A 611 -6.49 -49.11 33.08
C ARG A 611 -7.68 -49.99 33.40
N PHE A 612 -8.63 -50.10 32.49
CA PHE A 612 -9.85 -50.89 32.69
C PHE A 612 -9.58 -52.38 32.53
N ALA A 613 -10.27 -53.18 33.34
CA ALA A 613 -10.22 -54.64 33.36
C ALA A 613 -11.64 -55.23 33.36
N GLY A 614 -12.56 -54.59 32.63
CA GLY A 614 -13.95 -55.00 32.52
C GLY A 614 -14.17 -56.23 31.62
N THR A 615 -15.38 -56.78 31.68
CA THR A 615 -15.86 -57.86 30.79
C THR A 615 -16.07 -57.37 29.36
N GLU A 616 -16.20 -58.28 28.39
CA GLU A 616 -16.48 -57.95 26.98
C GLU A 616 -17.74 -57.06 26.85
N THR A 617 -18.83 -57.40 27.54
CA THR A 617 -20.06 -56.58 27.54
C THR A 617 -19.83 -55.16 28.09
N GLN A 618 -19.00 -55.01 29.13
CA GLN A 618 -18.64 -53.69 29.66
C GLN A 618 -17.77 -52.90 28.67
N ARG A 619 -16.86 -53.55 27.94
CA ARG A 619 -16.09 -52.94 26.85
C ARG A 619 -17.02 -52.44 25.75
N GLU A 620 -18.02 -53.22 25.35
CA GLU A 620 -19.00 -52.80 24.33
C GLU A 620 -19.83 -51.58 24.75
N GLN A 621 -20.35 -51.59 25.98
CA GLN A 621 -21.09 -50.45 26.54
C GLN A 621 -20.19 -49.21 26.62
N LEU A 622 -18.92 -49.40 26.97
CA LEU A 622 -17.94 -48.32 27.01
C LEU A 622 -17.63 -47.76 25.62
N VAL A 623 -17.49 -48.61 24.60
CA VAL A 623 -17.35 -48.18 23.19
C VAL A 623 -18.56 -47.34 22.77
N SER A 624 -19.78 -47.84 22.99
CA SER A 624 -21.01 -47.09 22.69
C SER A 624 -21.08 -45.75 23.44
N HIS A 625 -20.58 -45.70 24.68
CA HIS A 625 -20.58 -44.49 25.48
C HIS A 625 -19.52 -43.48 25.00
N VAL A 626 -18.27 -43.89 24.86
CA VAL A 626 -17.12 -43.02 24.52
C VAL A 626 -17.33 -42.37 23.15
N PHE A 627 -17.76 -43.14 22.14
CA PHE A 627 -18.00 -42.63 20.79
C PHE A 627 -19.32 -41.85 20.64
N ASN A 628 -20.13 -41.77 21.70
CA ASN A 628 -21.29 -40.88 21.75
C ASN A 628 -21.00 -39.54 22.44
N VAL A 629 -19.81 -39.38 23.04
CA VAL A 629 -19.36 -38.10 23.65
C VAL A 629 -18.63 -37.27 22.59
N LEU A 630 -19.00 -36.00 22.47
CA LEU A 630 -18.29 -35.05 21.61
C LEU A 630 -16.83 -34.88 22.05
N PRO A 631 -15.83 -35.21 21.21
CA PRO A 631 -14.43 -35.09 21.58
C PRO A 631 -14.06 -33.62 21.70
N SER A 632 -13.46 -33.23 22.83
CA SER A 632 -13.14 -31.82 23.15
C SER A 632 -11.64 -31.53 23.25
N HIS A 633 -10.77 -32.51 22.99
CA HIS A 633 -9.30 -32.34 23.07
C HIS A 633 -8.69 -31.74 21.80
N VAL A 634 -9.35 -31.86 20.65
CA VAL A 634 -8.88 -31.22 19.41
C VAL A 634 -9.24 -29.74 19.43
N ALA A 635 -8.26 -28.87 19.15
CA ALA A 635 -8.47 -27.43 19.14
C ALA A 635 -9.58 -27.05 18.12
N VAL A 636 -10.63 -26.38 18.61
CA VAL A 636 -11.71 -25.85 17.74
C VAL A 636 -11.36 -24.47 17.20
N GLN A 637 -10.50 -23.74 17.91
CA GLN A 637 -9.96 -22.46 17.51
C GLN A 637 -8.46 -22.44 17.80
N VAL A 638 -7.74 -21.70 16.96
CA VAL A 638 -6.32 -21.43 17.14
C VAL A 638 -6.07 -20.71 18.47
N ARG A 639 -5.02 -21.14 19.16
CA ARG A 639 -4.37 -20.43 20.28
C ARG A 639 -2.96 -20.02 19.84
N PRO A 640 -2.77 -18.80 19.29
CA PRO A 640 -1.54 -18.43 18.57
C PRO A 640 -0.28 -18.60 19.41
N TRP A 641 -0.34 -18.19 20.68
CA TRP A 641 0.79 -18.32 21.61
C TRP A 641 1.05 -19.77 22.01
N GLY A 642 0.00 -20.55 22.22
CA GLY A 642 0.14 -21.99 22.47
C GLY A 642 0.84 -22.69 21.32
N ALA A 643 0.50 -22.34 20.08
CA ALA A 643 1.13 -22.90 18.88
C ALA A 643 2.59 -22.44 18.74
N ALA A 644 2.87 -21.15 18.92
CA ALA A 644 4.25 -20.64 18.89
C ALA A 644 5.14 -21.25 19.99
N SER A 645 4.62 -21.39 21.21
CA SER A 645 5.34 -22.03 22.32
C SER A 645 5.60 -23.52 22.06
N ALA A 646 4.65 -24.22 21.43
CA ALA A 646 4.80 -25.62 21.04
C ALA A 646 5.89 -25.77 19.98
N LEU A 647 5.92 -24.89 18.97
CA LEU A 647 6.96 -24.86 17.95
C LEU A 647 8.35 -24.62 18.56
N LEU A 648 8.49 -23.62 19.42
CA LEU A 648 9.75 -23.33 20.12
C LEU A 648 10.21 -24.52 20.98
N ALA A 649 9.28 -25.14 21.71
CA ALA A 649 9.56 -26.34 22.50
C ALA A 649 9.93 -27.55 21.64
N SER A 650 9.34 -27.68 20.45
CA SER A 650 9.70 -28.72 19.48
C SER A 650 11.09 -28.52 18.89
N ALA A 651 11.53 -27.26 18.79
CA ALA A 651 12.87 -26.87 18.36
C ALA A 651 13.91 -26.81 19.51
N GLY A 652 13.54 -27.18 20.74
CA GLY A 652 14.45 -27.26 21.90
C GLY A 652 14.65 -25.96 22.71
N PHE A 653 13.91 -24.89 22.43
CA PHE A 653 14.00 -23.60 23.15
C PHE A 653 13.05 -23.52 24.36
N ARG A 654 13.46 -22.80 25.43
CA ARG A 654 12.59 -22.51 26.60
C ARG A 654 11.56 -21.43 26.26
N ALA A 655 10.28 -21.71 26.48
CA ALA A 655 9.19 -20.79 26.16
C ALA A 655 9.16 -19.53 27.08
N PRO A 656 8.86 -18.32 26.56
CA PRO A 656 8.69 -17.12 27.38
C PRO A 656 7.43 -17.18 28.26
N GLY A 657 7.51 -16.66 29.49
CA GLY A 657 6.38 -16.65 30.43
C GLY A 657 5.22 -15.71 30.03
N ALA A 658 3.99 -16.06 30.45
CA ALA A 658 2.75 -15.33 30.11
C ALA A 658 2.71 -13.84 30.53
N GLY A 659 3.56 -13.42 31.47
CA GLY A 659 3.67 -12.02 31.91
C GLY A 659 4.34 -11.09 30.88
N PHE A 660 5.36 -11.60 30.16
CA PHE A 660 6.04 -10.86 29.09
C PHE A 660 5.09 -10.58 27.91
N VAL A 661 4.15 -11.49 27.68
CA VAL A 661 3.15 -11.42 26.59
C VAL A 661 2.10 -10.33 26.82
N ARG A 662 1.61 -10.15 28.07
CA ARG A 662 0.68 -9.06 28.40
C ARG A 662 1.35 -7.69 28.29
N LEU A 663 2.64 -7.62 28.64
CA LEU A 663 3.44 -6.42 28.50
C LEU A 663 3.67 -6.09 27.01
N PHE A 664 4.00 -7.08 26.17
CA PHE A 664 4.23 -6.88 24.74
C PHE A 664 2.95 -6.47 23.99
N LEU A 665 1.80 -7.13 24.22
CA LEU A 665 0.52 -6.74 23.61
C LEU A 665 0.06 -5.34 24.04
N ARG A 666 0.26 -4.96 25.31
CA ARG A 666 -0.01 -3.60 25.80
C ARG A 666 0.96 -2.59 25.20
N LEU A 667 2.24 -2.91 25.08
CA LEU A 667 3.23 -2.08 24.38
C LEU A 667 2.90 -1.94 22.90
N SER A 668 2.48 -3.00 22.20
CA SER A 668 2.12 -2.95 20.78
C SER A 668 0.86 -2.11 20.54
N LEU A 669 -0.14 -2.22 21.42
CA LEU A 669 -1.34 -1.37 21.39
C LEU A 669 -1.03 0.09 21.75
N LEU A 670 -0.11 0.34 22.70
CA LEU A 670 0.37 1.67 23.06
C LEU A 670 1.25 2.28 21.95
N VAL A 671 2.06 1.49 21.25
CA VAL A 671 2.87 1.92 20.10
C VAL A 671 1.99 2.17 18.88
N LEU A 672 0.91 1.40 18.68
CA LEU A 672 -0.08 1.68 17.63
C LEU A 672 -0.94 2.91 17.95
N ALA A 673 -1.34 3.10 19.21
CA ALA A 673 -2.06 4.30 19.65
C ALA A 673 -1.18 5.55 19.62
N ALA A 674 0.10 5.44 20.01
CA ALA A 674 1.11 6.48 19.85
C ALA A 674 1.43 6.75 18.37
N GLY A 675 1.42 5.71 17.51
CA GLY A 675 1.52 5.84 16.07
C GLY A 675 0.32 6.59 15.47
N LEU A 676 -0.90 6.31 15.93
CA LEU A 676 -2.11 7.02 15.53
C LEU A 676 -2.11 8.49 16.01
N LEU A 677 -1.57 8.77 17.20
CA LEU A 677 -1.36 10.12 17.73
C LEU A 677 -0.23 10.88 17.01
N LEU A 678 0.81 10.20 16.52
CA LEU A 678 1.89 10.76 15.70
C LEU A 678 1.46 11.06 14.25
N VAL A 679 0.43 10.37 13.74
CA VAL A 679 -0.20 10.71 12.44
C VAL A 679 -1.04 12.00 12.55
N VAL A 680 -1.41 12.44 13.75
CA VAL A 680 -2.15 13.70 13.97
C VAL A 680 -1.23 14.92 14.05
N SER A 681 0.09 14.74 14.21
CA SER A 681 1.07 15.80 13.89
C SER A 681 1.22 15.89 12.37
N GLY A 682 0.61 16.91 11.77
CA GLY A 682 0.54 17.11 10.31
C GLY A 682 1.87 16.85 9.61
N CYS A 683 1.85 15.97 8.62
CA CYS A 683 3.03 15.62 7.82
C CYS A 683 3.18 16.65 6.69
N ASN A 684 4.28 17.40 6.67
CA ASN A 684 4.65 18.23 5.52
C ASN A 684 5.61 17.44 4.62
N LEU A 685 5.24 17.26 3.34
CA LEU A 685 5.99 16.49 2.35
C LEU A 685 6.92 17.36 1.49
N THR A 686 7.09 18.63 1.86
CA THR A 686 8.04 19.54 1.20
C THR A 686 9.46 19.01 1.43
N PRO A 687 10.24 18.73 0.36
CA PRO A 687 11.59 18.24 0.52
C PRO A 687 12.49 19.32 1.16
N PRO A 688 13.52 18.92 1.92
CA PRO A 688 14.50 19.87 2.44
C PRO A 688 15.21 20.55 1.25
N LEU A 689 15.28 21.89 1.28
CA LEU A 689 15.90 22.65 0.21
C LEU A 689 17.42 22.38 0.19
N LYS A 690 17.93 21.88 -0.94
CA LYS A 690 19.38 21.73 -1.14
C LYS A 690 19.98 23.12 -1.34
N GLN A 691 21.15 23.37 -0.74
CA GLN A 691 21.89 24.61 -0.98
C GLN A 691 22.27 24.73 -2.46
N PRO A 692 22.07 25.90 -3.10
CA PRO A 692 22.47 26.15 -4.49
C PRO A 692 23.99 25.97 -4.68
N ASP A 693 24.39 25.46 -5.86
CA ASP A 693 25.80 25.20 -6.17
C ASP A 693 26.46 26.48 -6.73
N LEU A 694 26.64 27.45 -5.84
CA LEU A 694 27.06 28.79 -6.21
C LEU A 694 28.54 29.00 -5.86
N ALA A 695 29.39 29.12 -6.88
CA ALA A 695 30.80 29.47 -6.72
C ALA A 695 30.95 30.97 -6.39
N VAL A 696 30.75 31.32 -5.13
CA VAL A 696 30.89 32.70 -4.65
C VAL A 696 32.37 33.08 -4.58
N PRO A 697 32.83 34.15 -5.26
CA PRO A 697 34.20 34.63 -5.13
C PRO A 697 34.53 35.05 -3.69
N SER A 698 35.72 34.71 -3.19
CA SER A 698 36.16 35.09 -1.85
C SER A 698 36.50 36.58 -1.72
N SER A 699 36.85 37.25 -2.83
CA SER A 699 37.14 38.69 -2.89
C SER A 699 36.75 39.28 -4.25
N TRP A 700 36.60 40.60 -4.29
CA TRP A 700 36.46 41.33 -5.55
C TRP A 700 37.77 41.34 -6.35
N PRO A 701 37.72 41.36 -7.69
CA PRO A 701 38.93 41.46 -8.53
C PRO A 701 39.61 42.84 -8.45
N ALA A 702 38.89 43.86 -7.99
CA ALA A 702 39.31 45.25 -7.88
C ALA A 702 38.61 45.91 -6.67
N GLY A 703 39.23 46.90 -6.03
CA GLY A 703 38.72 47.57 -4.83
C GLY A 703 39.01 46.89 -3.47
N GLN A 704 39.10 47.68 -2.40
CA GLN A 704 39.28 47.17 -1.03
C GLN A 704 37.94 46.66 -0.46
N ALA A 705 37.92 45.41 -0.01
CA ALA A 705 36.78 44.83 0.67
C ALA A 705 36.72 45.33 2.12
N VAL A 706 35.78 46.23 2.41
CA VAL A 706 35.49 46.69 3.77
C VAL A 706 34.34 45.82 4.34
N PRO A 707 34.42 45.32 5.59
CA PRO A 707 33.35 44.54 6.19
C PRO A 707 32.04 45.35 6.35
N ALA A 708 30.94 44.61 6.31
CA ALA A 708 29.54 45.03 6.18
C ALA A 708 29.13 46.36 6.87
N SER A 709 28.94 47.42 6.08
CA SER A 709 28.03 48.53 6.42
C SER A 709 26.63 48.27 5.86
N GLU A 710 25.59 48.82 6.49
CA GLU A 710 24.22 48.79 5.96
C GLU A 710 24.12 49.45 4.56
N PRO A 711 23.13 49.09 3.75
CA PRO A 711 22.91 49.71 2.44
C PRO A 711 22.72 51.22 2.59
N ALA A 712 23.49 52.02 1.84
CA ALA A 712 23.31 53.46 1.83
C ALA A 712 21.91 53.80 1.27
N ASP A 713 21.14 54.60 2.01
CA ASP A 713 19.87 55.14 1.52
C ASP A 713 20.12 56.03 0.30
N TRP A 714 19.17 56.07 -0.63
CA TRP A 714 19.34 56.89 -1.84
C TRP A 714 19.44 58.39 -1.50
N ARG A 715 18.84 58.81 -0.37
CA ARG A 715 18.92 60.19 0.13
C ARG A 715 20.32 60.57 0.61
N SER A 716 21.08 59.63 1.16
CA SER A 716 22.48 59.88 1.55
C SER A 716 23.44 59.72 0.38
N PHE A 717 23.10 58.90 -0.61
CA PHE A 717 23.86 58.75 -1.84
C PHE A 717 23.78 59.99 -2.75
N VAL A 718 22.58 60.59 -2.90
CA VAL A 718 22.37 61.75 -3.77
C VAL A 718 22.60 63.06 -3.01
N ARG A 719 23.62 63.83 -3.39
CA ARG A 719 23.95 65.13 -2.77
C ARG A 719 23.14 66.30 -3.33
N ASP A 720 22.65 66.20 -4.56
CA ASP A 720 21.93 67.28 -5.26
C ASP A 720 20.45 67.36 -4.85
N ASP A 721 20.02 68.49 -4.30
CA ASP A 721 18.64 68.71 -3.82
C ASP A 721 17.61 68.72 -4.95
N GLU A 722 17.98 69.23 -6.14
CA GLU A 722 17.10 69.23 -7.31
C GLU A 722 16.83 67.78 -7.77
N LEU A 723 17.89 66.98 -7.85
CA LEU A 723 17.80 65.56 -8.14
C LEU A 723 17.02 64.79 -7.07
N ARG A 724 17.20 65.10 -5.78
CA ARG A 724 16.41 64.48 -4.71
C ARG A 724 14.90 64.76 -4.88
N GLY A 725 14.54 65.98 -5.27
CA GLY A 725 13.16 66.37 -5.57
C GLY A 725 12.57 65.60 -6.76
N LEU A 726 13.35 65.44 -7.84
CA LEU A 726 12.96 64.66 -9.02
C LEU A 726 12.77 63.18 -8.69
N ILE A 727 13.69 62.57 -7.94
CA ILE A 727 13.57 61.17 -7.50
C ILE A 727 12.35 60.98 -6.61
N ALA A 728 12.12 61.87 -5.63
CA ALA A 728 10.94 61.80 -4.77
C ALA A 728 9.63 61.90 -5.57
N THR A 729 9.61 62.73 -6.61
CA THR A 729 8.47 62.84 -7.53
C THR A 729 8.30 61.57 -8.36
N ALA A 730 9.39 61.04 -8.93
CA ALA A 730 9.39 59.82 -9.72
C ALA A 730 8.87 58.63 -8.92
N LEU A 731 9.31 58.45 -7.68
CA LEU A 731 8.85 57.39 -6.78
C LEU A 731 7.33 57.45 -6.51
N ASN A 732 6.72 58.63 -6.56
CA ASN A 732 5.29 58.81 -6.34
C ASN A 732 4.45 58.71 -7.63
N GLN A 733 5.01 59.11 -8.78
CA GLN A 733 4.26 59.34 -10.00
C GLN A 733 4.55 58.36 -11.14
N ASN A 734 5.75 57.76 -11.18
CA ASN A 734 6.17 56.84 -12.23
C ASN A 734 5.16 55.68 -12.40
N ARG A 735 4.81 55.39 -13.66
CA ARG A 735 3.76 54.41 -13.98
C ARG A 735 4.24 52.97 -13.87
N ASP A 736 5.49 52.68 -14.23
CA ASP A 736 6.06 51.34 -14.12
C ASP A 736 6.19 50.91 -12.66
N LEU A 737 6.67 51.81 -11.78
CA LEU A 737 6.72 51.52 -10.35
C LEU A 737 5.33 51.27 -9.75
N ARG A 738 4.29 51.97 -10.24
CA ARG A 738 2.89 51.70 -9.85
C ARG A 738 2.42 50.31 -10.30
N VAL A 739 2.87 49.83 -11.47
CA VAL A 739 2.58 48.45 -11.93
C VAL A 739 3.23 47.43 -10.99
N TYR A 740 4.50 47.62 -10.61
CA TYR A 740 5.16 46.73 -9.64
C TYR A 740 4.47 46.77 -8.27
N ALA A 741 4.06 47.94 -7.79
CA ALA A 741 3.29 48.07 -6.55
C ALA A 741 1.92 47.37 -6.63
N ALA A 742 1.26 47.39 -7.80
CA ALA A 742 0.01 46.69 -8.02
C ALA A 742 0.22 45.16 -8.05
N ARG A 743 1.26 44.66 -8.73
CA ARG A 743 1.63 43.24 -8.76
C ARG A 743 1.99 42.69 -7.38
N ALA A 744 2.71 43.47 -6.57
CA ALA A 744 2.99 43.10 -5.18
C ALA A 744 1.70 42.97 -4.35
N ARG A 745 0.76 43.92 -4.48
CA ARG A 745 -0.55 43.82 -3.83
C ARG A 745 -1.40 42.66 -4.35
N GLU A 746 -1.36 42.39 -5.65
CA GLU A 746 -2.01 41.23 -6.27
C GLU A 746 -1.46 39.92 -5.70
N ALA A 747 -0.13 39.78 -5.58
CA ALA A 747 0.49 38.59 -5.01
C ALA A 747 0.11 38.39 -3.53
N ARG A 748 0.03 39.47 -2.74
CA ARG A 748 -0.48 39.41 -1.35
C ARG A 748 -1.96 39.00 -1.30
N ALA A 749 -2.79 39.49 -2.22
CA ALA A 749 -4.19 39.10 -2.31
C ALA A 749 -4.35 37.63 -2.72
N ALA A 750 -3.52 37.14 -3.65
CA ALA A 750 -3.46 35.73 -4.03
C ALA A 750 -3.03 34.83 -2.86
N TYR A 751 -2.04 35.26 -2.07
CA TYR A 751 -1.66 34.57 -0.83
C TYR A 751 -2.81 34.55 0.18
N ALA A 752 -3.50 35.67 0.40
CA ALA A 752 -4.66 35.72 1.29
C ALA A 752 -5.77 34.74 0.85
N GLY A 753 -6.03 34.65 -0.46
CA GLY A 753 -6.96 33.67 -1.05
C GLY A 753 -6.50 32.22 -0.85
N SER A 754 -5.23 31.91 -1.12
CA SER A 754 -4.68 30.56 -0.91
C SER A 754 -4.69 30.16 0.57
N ARG A 755 -4.42 31.09 1.48
CA ARG A 755 -4.45 30.88 2.92
C ARG A 755 -5.87 30.66 3.43
N ALA A 756 -6.88 31.32 2.85
CA ALA A 756 -8.28 31.12 3.20
C ALA A 756 -8.73 29.67 2.97
N SER A 757 -8.16 28.98 1.98
CA SER A 757 -8.43 27.56 1.69
C SER A 757 -7.97 26.58 2.79
N LEU A 758 -7.27 27.06 3.83
CA LEU A 758 -6.96 26.29 5.05
C LEU A 758 -8.12 26.27 6.05
N PHE A 759 -9.15 27.10 5.83
CA PHE A 759 -10.30 27.21 6.72
C PHE A 759 -11.57 26.74 6.01
N PRO A 760 -12.54 26.18 6.74
CA PRO A 760 -13.81 25.76 6.14
C PRO A 760 -14.60 26.96 5.66
N GLN A 761 -15.10 26.89 4.41
CA GLN A 761 -16.07 27.85 3.92
C GLN A 761 -17.46 27.49 4.48
N ILE A 762 -18.07 28.44 5.18
CA ILE A 762 -19.44 28.31 5.70
C ILE A 762 -20.36 29.07 4.75
N GLY A 763 -21.26 28.35 4.08
CA GLY A 763 -22.20 28.89 3.12
C GLY A 763 -23.63 28.54 3.45
N LEU A 764 -24.56 29.22 2.77
CA LEU A 764 -25.98 28.87 2.71
C LEU A 764 -26.26 28.39 1.29
N SER A 765 -26.65 27.12 1.14
CA SER A 765 -27.09 26.54 -0.12
C SER A 765 -28.60 26.33 -0.09
N SER A 766 -29.27 26.69 -1.17
CA SER A 766 -30.65 26.29 -1.41
C SER A 766 -30.73 25.50 -2.71
N HIS A 767 -31.47 24.39 -2.68
CA HIS A 767 -31.67 23.55 -3.84
C HIS A 767 -33.15 23.23 -3.98
N ALA A 768 -33.64 23.31 -5.22
CA ALA A 768 -35.01 23.02 -5.57
C ALA A 768 -34.98 22.09 -6.78
N GLN A 769 -35.37 20.84 -6.57
CA GLN A 769 -35.34 19.83 -7.61
C GLN A 769 -36.71 19.18 -7.75
N ARG A 770 -37.13 19.06 -9.01
CA ARG A 770 -38.30 18.32 -9.44
C ARG A 770 -37.85 17.31 -10.47
N ALA A 771 -37.96 16.03 -10.12
CA ALA A 771 -37.55 14.93 -10.99
C ALA A 771 -38.69 13.92 -11.15
N GLN A 772 -38.85 13.41 -12.37
CA GLN A 772 -39.78 12.33 -12.68
C GLN A 772 -38.97 11.07 -12.99
N THR A 773 -39.13 10.02 -12.19
CA THR A 773 -38.43 8.74 -12.41
C THR A 773 -39.37 7.77 -13.13
N THR A 774 -39.01 7.34 -14.35
CA THR A 774 -39.79 6.39 -15.15
C THR A 774 -39.64 4.95 -14.63
N THR A 775 -40.66 4.12 -14.85
CA THR A 775 -40.71 2.69 -14.43
C THR A 775 -39.62 1.83 -15.06
N GLN A 776 -39.06 2.23 -16.20
CA GLN A 776 -37.84 1.66 -16.78
C GLN A 776 -36.71 2.68 -16.60
N GLY A 777 -35.72 2.37 -15.76
CA GLY A 777 -34.45 3.11 -15.73
C GLY A 777 -34.05 3.83 -14.44
N SER A 778 -34.39 3.33 -13.25
CA SER A 778 -33.64 3.73 -12.05
C SER A 778 -32.34 2.90 -11.97
N LEU A 779 -31.20 3.52 -12.26
CA LEU A 779 -29.85 2.99 -12.03
C LEU A 779 -29.49 3.02 -10.52
N SER A 780 -30.42 2.62 -9.66
CA SER A 780 -30.17 2.54 -8.22
C SER A 780 -29.45 1.21 -7.90
N PRO A 781 -28.29 1.21 -7.21
CA PRO A 781 -27.50 -0.01 -6.96
C PRO A 781 -28.15 -1.02 -6.00
N VAL A 782 -29.33 -0.70 -5.46
CA VAL A 782 -30.04 -1.48 -4.45
C VAL A 782 -31.41 -1.87 -4.97
N GLY A 783 -31.45 -2.90 -5.83
CA GLY A 783 -32.66 -3.66 -6.18
C GLY A 783 -33.72 -2.92 -7.02
N ASN A 784 -34.30 -3.63 -7.98
CA ASN A 784 -35.49 -3.18 -8.71
C ASN A 784 -36.69 -3.08 -7.76
N VAL A 785 -36.89 -1.91 -7.14
CA VAL A 785 -38.16 -1.54 -6.53
C VAL A 785 -39.04 -0.98 -7.64
N PRO A 786 -40.24 -1.54 -7.92
CA PRO A 786 -41.16 -0.94 -8.88
C PRO A 786 -41.53 0.47 -8.41
N SER A 787 -41.12 1.51 -9.14
CA SER A 787 -41.56 2.88 -8.87
C SER A 787 -42.62 3.28 -9.90
N ASP A 788 -43.88 3.38 -9.49
CA ASP A 788 -44.96 4.02 -10.24
C ASP A 788 -44.56 5.47 -10.53
N GLY A 789 -43.97 5.75 -11.70
CA GLY A 789 -43.82 7.07 -12.35
C GLY A 789 -43.95 8.34 -11.49
N ARG A 790 -43.31 8.41 -10.30
CA ARG A 790 -43.60 9.45 -9.31
C ARG A 790 -42.76 10.68 -9.59
N ILE A 791 -43.44 11.82 -9.69
CA ILE A 791 -42.79 13.14 -9.64
C ILE A 791 -42.40 13.37 -8.18
N SER A 792 -41.09 13.44 -7.91
CA SER A 792 -40.56 13.83 -6.60
C SER A 792 -40.12 15.29 -6.65
N ASN A 793 -40.63 16.08 -5.72
CA ASN A 793 -40.12 17.41 -5.42
C ASN A 793 -39.25 17.33 -4.16
N SER A 794 -38.11 18.00 -4.17
CA SER A 794 -37.26 18.21 -2.99
C SER A 794 -36.81 19.66 -2.97
N PHE A 795 -37.15 20.36 -1.89
CA PHE A 795 -36.67 21.69 -1.57
C PHE A 795 -35.80 21.57 -0.33
N ASP A 796 -34.60 22.12 -0.38
CA ASP A 796 -33.71 22.19 0.77
C ASP A 796 -33.06 23.57 0.90
N VAL A 797 -32.90 24.02 2.14
CA VAL A 797 -32.15 25.22 2.52
C VAL A 797 -31.26 24.80 3.67
N GLN A 798 -29.95 24.75 3.41
CA GLN A 798 -28.96 24.21 4.33
C GLN A 798 -27.79 25.19 4.48
N ALA A 799 -27.37 25.41 5.72
CA ALA A 799 -26.18 26.16 6.05
C ALA A 799 -25.09 25.21 6.58
N GLY A 800 -23.85 25.45 6.19
CA GLY A 800 -22.73 24.67 6.70
C GLY A 800 -21.54 24.65 5.77
N VAL A 801 -20.72 23.61 5.94
CA VAL A 801 -19.45 23.42 5.24
C VAL A 801 -19.63 22.32 4.20
N THR A 802 -19.31 22.61 2.95
CA THR A 802 -19.35 21.64 1.84
C THR A 802 -17.94 21.29 1.38
N SER A 803 -17.63 19.99 1.30
CA SER A 803 -16.36 19.49 0.74
C SER A 803 -15.08 20.15 1.28
N TYR A 804 -15.06 20.52 2.57
CA TYR A 804 -13.85 21.10 3.18
C TYR A 804 -12.77 20.05 3.33
N GLU A 805 -11.61 20.29 2.74
CA GLU A 805 -10.45 19.39 2.85
C GLU A 805 -9.78 19.54 4.20
N LEU A 806 -9.74 18.45 4.97
CA LEU A 806 -8.95 18.34 6.18
C LEU A 806 -7.49 18.05 5.78
N ASP A 807 -6.64 19.06 5.90
CA ASP A 807 -5.26 19.02 5.40
C ASP A 807 -4.29 18.27 6.32
N PHE A 808 -4.43 16.94 6.40
CA PHE A 808 -3.54 16.08 7.21
C PHE A 808 -2.13 15.94 6.64
N PHE A 809 -2.01 16.02 5.31
CA PHE A 809 -0.78 15.76 4.55
C PHE A 809 -0.11 17.04 4.02
N GLY A 810 -0.60 18.20 4.45
CA GLY A 810 0.00 19.51 4.17
C GLY A 810 -0.12 19.98 2.71
N ARG A 811 -1.07 19.48 1.93
CA ARG A 811 -1.27 19.88 0.52
C ARG A 811 -1.69 21.34 0.42
N GLN A 812 -2.70 21.74 1.20
CA GLN A 812 -3.21 23.11 1.21
C GLN A 812 -2.21 24.05 1.90
N GLN A 813 -1.53 23.57 2.95
CA GLN A 813 -0.46 24.28 3.63
C GLN A 813 0.73 24.57 2.70
N SER A 814 1.22 23.58 1.95
CA SER A 814 2.27 23.77 0.95
C SER A 814 1.84 24.71 -0.18
N THR A 815 0.57 24.65 -0.61
CA THR A 815 0.02 25.59 -1.61
C THR A 815 -0.04 27.03 -1.08
N ALA A 816 -0.42 27.20 0.18
CA ALA A 816 -0.41 28.51 0.86
C ALA A 816 1.01 29.04 1.07
N GLN A 817 1.96 28.18 1.44
CA GLN A 817 3.38 28.53 1.56
C GLN A 817 3.96 28.95 0.20
N GLN A 818 3.67 28.21 -0.87
CA GLN A 818 4.07 28.56 -2.23
C GLN A 818 3.58 29.97 -2.61
N SER A 819 2.30 30.26 -2.35
CA SER A 819 1.72 31.58 -2.63
C SER A 819 2.31 32.68 -1.73
N GLY A 820 2.66 32.34 -0.49
CA GLY A 820 3.33 33.23 0.46
C GLY A 820 4.73 33.65 -0.02
N SER A 821 5.55 32.69 -0.44
CA SER A 821 6.88 32.96 -1.00
C SER A 821 6.81 33.75 -2.33
N LEU A 822 5.77 33.53 -3.14
CA LEU A 822 5.51 34.38 -4.33
C LEU A 822 5.11 35.81 -3.96
N ALA A 823 4.35 36.01 -2.88
CA ALA A 823 4.03 37.35 -2.37
C ALA A 823 5.28 38.06 -1.86
N GLU A 824 6.17 37.35 -1.16
CA GLU A 824 7.48 37.88 -0.77
C GLU A 824 8.32 38.23 -1.99
N ALA A 825 8.38 37.37 -3.01
CA ALA A 825 9.07 37.67 -4.26
C ALA A 825 8.54 38.95 -4.93
N GLY A 826 7.22 39.14 -4.96
CA GLY A 826 6.60 40.36 -5.49
C GLY A 826 6.96 41.63 -4.71
N ASP A 827 7.09 41.53 -3.39
CA ASP A 827 7.55 42.64 -2.54
C ASP A 827 9.02 42.99 -2.80
N LYS A 828 9.86 41.97 -3.03
CA LYS A 828 11.27 42.15 -3.41
C LYS A 828 11.43 42.68 -4.84
N ASP A 829 10.58 42.27 -5.78
CA ASP A 829 10.55 42.82 -7.14
C ASP A 829 10.21 44.32 -7.14
N TYR A 830 9.24 44.73 -6.30
CA TYR A 830 8.92 46.15 -6.12
C TYR A 830 10.10 46.94 -5.56
N ALA A 831 10.82 46.39 -4.58
CA ALA A 831 12.05 46.98 -4.06
C ALA A 831 13.15 47.10 -5.13
N ALA A 832 13.32 46.08 -5.99
CA ALA A 832 14.28 46.11 -7.10
C ALA A 832 13.90 47.15 -8.16
N ALA A 833 12.62 47.26 -8.51
CA ALA A 833 12.11 48.28 -9.44
C ALA A 833 12.32 49.70 -8.89
N ARG A 834 12.06 49.91 -7.59
CA ARG A 834 12.33 51.18 -6.89
C ARG A 834 13.81 51.56 -6.98
N MET A 835 14.71 50.63 -6.69
CA MET A 835 16.15 50.83 -6.83
C MET A 835 16.55 51.14 -8.28
N SER A 836 16.01 50.43 -9.27
CA SER A 836 16.34 50.69 -10.67
C SER A 836 15.90 52.07 -11.13
N LEU A 837 14.68 52.49 -10.74
CA LEU A 837 14.14 53.81 -11.07
C LEU A 837 14.99 54.94 -10.49
N VAL A 838 15.43 54.83 -9.23
CA VAL A 838 16.35 55.80 -8.62
C VAL A 838 17.61 55.97 -9.46
N GLY A 839 18.21 54.86 -9.88
CA GLY A 839 19.42 54.90 -10.69
C GLY A 839 19.19 55.38 -12.13
N GLU A 840 18.06 55.05 -12.75
CA GLU A 840 17.69 55.52 -14.09
C GLU A 840 17.42 57.03 -14.12
N VAL A 841 16.67 57.55 -13.15
CA VAL A 841 16.46 59.01 -12.99
C VAL A 841 17.78 59.73 -12.77
N THR A 842 18.66 59.16 -11.92
CA THR A 842 19.99 59.74 -11.66
C THR A 842 20.85 59.77 -12.93
N ASN A 843 20.92 58.66 -13.69
CA ASN A 843 21.68 58.60 -14.94
C ASN A 843 21.13 59.56 -15.99
N ALA A 844 19.81 59.66 -16.15
CA ALA A 844 19.18 60.60 -17.08
C ALA A 844 19.47 62.06 -16.71
N TYR A 845 19.40 62.40 -15.42
CA TYR A 845 19.73 63.74 -14.92
C TYR A 845 21.21 64.10 -15.11
N LEU A 846 22.12 63.16 -14.83
CA LEU A 846 23.56 63.37 -15.05
C LEU A 846 23.89 63.56 -16.53
N THR A 847 23.23 62.80 -17.42
CA THR A 847 23.37 62.94 -18.88
C THR A 847 22.89 64.32 -19.33
N LEU A 848 21.72 64.76 -18.87
CA LEU A 848 21.20 66.10 -19.14
C LEU A 848 22.17 67.20 -18.69
N ARG A 849 22.75 67.09 -17.49
CA ARG A 849 23.74 68.07 -16.98
C ARG A 849 25.00 68.10 -17.83
N ALA A 850 25.50 66.94 -18.25
CA ALA A 850 26.67 66.84 -19.11
C ALA A 850 26.39 67.43 -20.50
N ASP A 851 25.24 67.13 -21.12
CA ASP A 851 24.86 67.66 -22.43
C ASP A 851 24.56 69.17 -22.40
N ARG A 852 24.07 69.70 -21.29
CA ARG A 852 24.03 71.16 -21.06
C ARG A 852 25.42 71.77 -21.01
N ALA A 853 26.38 71.11 -20.36
CA ALA A 853 27.77 71.58 -20.33
C ALA A 853 28.40 71.54 -21.75
N GLN A 854 28.10 70.50 -22.54
CA GLN A 854 28.49 70.42 -23.95
C GLN A 854 27.85 71.53 -24.79
N LEU A 855 26.57 71.85 -24.58
CA LEU A 855 25.89 72.95 -25.26
C LEU A 855 26.49 74.31 -24.89
N ALA A 856 26.82 74.53 -23.61
CA ALA A 856 27.49 75.74 -23.15
C ALA A 856 28.88 75.90 -23.80
N LEU A 857 29.65 74.80 -23.87
CA LEU A 857 30.96 74.76 -24.54
C LEU A 857 30.83 75.01 -26.05
N ALA A 858 29.86 74.39 -26.72
CA ALA A 858 29.58 74.59 -28.13
C ALA A 858 29.15 76.04 -28.45
N SER A 859 28.32 76.64 -27.58
CA SER A 859 27.87 78.03 -27.72
C SER A 859 29.02 79.02 -27.53
N ALA A 860 29.94 78.76 -26.59
CA ALA A 860 31.14 79.57 -26.41
C ALA A 860 32.09 79.48 -27.62
N ASN A 861 32.22 78.28 -28.21
CA ASN A 861 33.03 78.07 -29.41
C ASN A 861 32.41 78.77 -30.65
N GLU A 862 31.09 78.67 -30.85
CA GLU A 862 30.37 79.38 -31.93
C GLU A 862 30.54 80.91 -31.78
N ALA A 863 30.35 81.46 -30.59
CA ALA A 863 30.52 82.89 -30.35
C ALA A 863 31.96 83.37 -30.65
N SER A 864 32.96 82.57 -30.25
CA SER A 864 34.38 82.85 -30.57
C SER A 864 34.62 82.82 -32.08
N LEU A 865 34.13 81.80 -32.78
CA LEU A 865 34.26 81.64 -34.23
C LEU A 865 33.48 82.70 -35.02
N SER A 866 32.31 83.13 -34.55
CA SER A 866 31.53 84.20 -35.17
C SER A 866 32.29 85.52 -35.10
N SER A 867 32.80 85.88 -33.91
CA SER A 867 33.62 87.08 -33.76
C SER A 867 34.89 87.03 -34.62
N ASN A 868 35.49 85.86 -34.79
CA ASN A 868 36.68 85.68 -35.62
C ASN A 868 36.36 85.74 -37.12
N ALA A 869 35.25 85.15 -37.57
CA ALA A 869 34.78 85.23 -38.95
C ALA A 869 34.45 86.69 -39.35
N ASP A 870 33.82 87.45 -38.44
CA ASP A 870 33.55 88.89 -38.63
C ASP A 870 34.83 89.72 -38.72
N MET A 871 35.86 89.35 -37.95
CA MET A 871 37.18 89.98 -38.03
C MET A 871 37.85 89.72 -39.39
N ILE A 872 37.85 88.46 -39.86
CA ILE A 872 38.42 88.09 -41.16
C ILE A 872 37.65 88.72 -42.32
N GLY A 873 36.32 88.82 -42.21
CA GLY A 873 35.48 89.52 -43.17
C GLY A 873 35.81 91.01 -43.26
N ARG A 874 36.03 91.68 -42.12
CA ARG A 874 36.48 93.07 -42.07
C ARG A 874 37.90 93.24 -42.63
N ALA A 875 38.82 92.34 -42.29
CA ALA A 875 40.18 92.34 -42.84
C ALA A 875 40.18 92.16 -44.36
N LYS A 876 39.30 91.32 -44.91
CA LYS A 876 39.11 91.16 -46.36
C LYS A 876 38.60 92.44 -47.02
N ALA A 877 37.62 93.11 -46.42
CA ALA A 877 37.09 94.39 -46.91
C ALA A 877 38.16 95.50 -46.93
N ALA A 878 39.14 95.44 -46.03
CA ALA A 878 40.31 96.31 -46.00
C ALA A 878 41.49 95.82 -46.89
N GLY A 879 41.32 94.73 -47.65
CA GLY A 879 42.35 94.17 -48.54
C GLY A 879 43.41 93.29 -47.87
N GLY A 880 43.32 93.06 -46.56
CA GLY A 880 44.35 92.38 -45.75
C GLY A 880 44.19 90.86 -45.56
N ALA A 881 43.19 90.22 -46.18
CA ALA A 881 42.97 88.76 -46.09
C ALA A 881 42.60 88.13 -47.44
N ALA A 882 42.91 86.84 -47.64
CA ALA A 882 42.55 86.12 -48.86
C ALA A 882 41.08 85.70 -48.88
N GLN A 883 40.48 85.54 -50.07
CA GLN A 883 39.11 85.04 -50.20
C GLN A 883 38.98 83.61 -49.66
N LEU A 884 40.04 82.81 -49.79
CA LEU A 884 40.13 81.46 -49.23
C LEU A 884 39.93 81.44 -47.70
N ASP A 885 40.50 82.43 -47.00
CA ASP A 885 40.46 82.47 -45.53
C ASP A 885 39.05 82.79 -45.02
N VAL A 886 38.30 83.63 -45.75
CA VAL A 886 36.89 83.91 -45.49
C VAL A 886 36.05 82.62 -45.60
N PHE A 887 36.24 81.84 -46.66
CA PHE A 887 35.51 80.58 -46.83
C PHE A 887 35.90 79.53 -45.78
N ARG A 888 37.17 79.46 -45.38
CA ARG A 888 37.62 78.59 -44.28
C ARG A 888 36.98 78.98 -42.95
N ALA A 889 36.97 80.27 -42.60
CA ALA A 889 36.33 80.77 -41.39
C ALA A 889 34.81 80.53 -41.39
N GLN A 890 34.14 80.75 -42.52
CA GLN A 890 32.71 80.44 -42.69
C GLN A 890 32.43 78.95 -42.49
N SER A 891 33.25 78.06 -43.07
CA SER A 891 33.09 76.62 -42.89
C SER A 891 33.20 76.20 -41.41
N LEU A 892 34.16 76.76 -40.67
CA LEU A 892 34.32 76.48 -39.23
C LEU A 892 33.12 76.98 -38.42
N LEU A 893 32.62 78.18 -38.71
CA LEU A 893 31.42 78.73 -38.07
C LEU A 893 30.19 77.87 -38.34
N GLN A 894 29.97 77.44 -39.59
CA GLN A 894 28.84 76.56 -39.91
C GLN A 894 28.96 75.21 -39.20
N ASN A 895 30.17 74.64 -39.09
CA ASN A 895 30.39 73.41 -38.33
C ASN A 895 30.05 73.60 -36.83
N ALA A 896 30.45 74.71 -36.23
CA ALA A 896 30.12 75.03 -34.84
C ALA A 896 28.61 75.18 -34.61
N ARG A 897 27.88 75.81 -35.55
CA ARG A 897 26.42 75.92 -35.50
C ARG A 897 25.73 74.55 -35.59
N VAL A 898 26.21 73.66 -36.46
CA VAL A 898 25.70 72.28 -36.52
C VAL A 898 25.89 71.56 -35.18
N ARG A 899 27.07 71.71 -34.53
CA ARG A 899 27.32 71.13 -33.21
C ARG A 899 26.45 71.73 -32.11
N GLN A 900 26.21 73.04 -32.15
CA GLN A 900 25.32 73.70 -31.19
C GLN A 900 23.89 73.15 -31.29
N GLU A 901 23.35 73.02 -32.51
CA GLU A 901 22.00 72.46 -32.72
C GLU A 901 21.94 70.96 -32.38
N GLU A 902 23.02 70.20 -32.58
CA GLU A 902 23.12 68.80 -32.15
C GLU A 902 22.94 68.68 -30.62
N TYR A 903 23.70 69.44 -29.83
CA TYR A 903 23.56 69.39 -28.36
C TYR A 903 22.25 69.99 -27.87
N ARG A 904 21.70 70.99 -28.56
CA ARG A 904 20.37 71.53 -28.26
C ARG A 904 19.29 70.46 -28.43
N MET A 905 19.38 69.68 -29.50
CA MET A 905 18.50 68.53 -29.73
C MET A 905 18.67 67.48 -28.62
N ARG A 906 19.90 67.12 -28.24
CA ARG A 906 20.15 66.12 -27.17
C ARG A 906 19.57 66.56 -25.82
N VAL A 907 19.79 67.81 -25.41
CA VAL A 907 19.18 68.38 -24.18
C VAL A 907 17.66 68.28 -24.23
N ALA A 908 17.04 68.56 -25.38
CA ALA A 908 15.60 68.42 -25.53
C ALA A 908 15.14 66.95 -25.43
N GLN A 909 15.88 66.00 -26.01
CA GLN A 909 15.59 64.56 -25.91
C GLN A 909 15.76 64.04 -24.47
N ASP A 910 16.80 64.47 -23.77
CA ASP A 910 17.06 64.11 -22.37
C ASP A 910 15.94 64.60 -21.44
N LEU A 911 15.45 65.82 -21.64
CA LEU A 911 14.30 66.35 -20.92
C LEU A 911 13.04 65.50 -21.19
N GLN A 912 12.83 65.03 -22.42
CA GLN A 912 11.71 64.12 -22.71
C GLN A 912 11.89 62.74 -22.05
N GLY A 913 13.11 62.20 -22.03
CA GLY A 913 13.41 60.98 -21.28
C GLY A 913 13.11 61.13 -19.79
N LEU A 914 13.50 62.27 -19.21
CA LEU A 914 13.25 62.58 -17.80
C LEU A 914 11.76 62.78 -17.49
N ASN A 915 10.99 63.38 -18.40
CA ASN A 915 9.52 63.50 -18.27
C ASN A 915 8.84 62.13 -18.08
N VAL A 916 9.29 61.11 -18.83
CA VAL A 916 8.76 59.75 -18.74
C VAL A 916 9.14 59.10 -17.41
N LEU A 917 10.40 59.19 -17.01
CA LEU A 917 10.90 58.58 -15.77
C LEU A 917 10.27 59.22 -14.51
N VAL A 918 10.13 60.55 -14.49
CA VAL A 918 9.49 61.27 -13.38
C VAL A 918 7.98 61.07 -13.37
N GLY A 919 7.37 60.89 -14.55
CA GLY A 919 5.93 60.67 -14.70
C GLY A 919 5.11 61.97 -14.80
N GLN A 920 5.78 63.12 -14.90
CA GLN A 920 5.19 64.43 -15.19
C GLN A 920 6.20 65.32 -15.93
N PRO A 921 5.74 66.40 -16.60
CA PRO A 921 6.64 67.38 -17.21
C PRO A 921 7.58 68.02 -16.20
N VAL A 922 8.88 68.06 -16.50
CA VAL A 922 9.91 68.75 -15.71
C VAL A 922 10.17 70.16 -16.27
N SER A 923 10.78 71.03 -15.44
CA SER A 923 11.10 72.39 -15.87
C SER A 923 12.11 72.40 -17.02
N PRO A 924 11.95 73.26 -18.04
CA PRO A 924 12.97 73.46 -19.07
C PRO A 924 14.33 73.90 -18.52
N ASP A 925 14.40 74.40 -17.28
CA ASP A 925 15.64 74.82 -16.61
C ASP A 925 16.29 73.70 -15.78
N THR A 926 15.70 72.50 -15.76
CA THR A 926 16.19 71.40 -14.92
C THR A 926 17.65 71.03 -15.22
N GLY A 927 18.47 70.95 -14.17
CA GLY A 927 19.91 70.66 -14.27
C GLY A 927 20.80 71.86 -14.61
N ALA A 928 20.25 73.09 -14.66
CA ALA A 928 21.02 74.32 -14.88
C ALA A 928 21.55 74.97 -13.58
N ALA A 929 21.05 74.55 -12.41
CA ALA A 929 21.32 75.24 -11.14
C ALA A 929 22.76 75.09 -10.63
N ARG A 930 23.41 73.95 -10.90
CA ARG A 930 24.80 73.67 -10.47
C ARG A 930 25.75 73.52 -11.65
N PRO A 931 26.94 74.14 -11.63
CA PRO A 931 27.92 74.01 -12.70
C PRO A 931 28.47 72.58 -12.78
N TRP A 932 28.67 72.08 -13.99
CA TRP A 932 29.46 70.87 -14.22
C TRP A 932 30.95 71.20 -14.02
N PRO A 933 31.77 70.38 -13.32
CA PRO A 933 31.57 68.97 -12.95
C PRO A 933 31.25 68.73 -11.46
N GLU A 934 30.49 69.61 -10.79
CA GLU A 934 30.18 69.42 -9.35
C GLU A 934 29.49 68.07 -9.09
N GLN A 935 30.05 67.26 -8.17
CA GLN A 935 29.61 65.91 -7.87
C GLN A 935 28.20 65.88 -7.26
N SER A 936 27.24 65.29 -7.98
CA SER A 936 25.86 65.09 -7.50
C SER A 936 25.68 63.84 -6.63
N THR A 937 26.68 62.97 -6.51
CA THR A 937 26.62 61.66 -5.82
C THR A 937 27.80 61.43 -4.86
N GLU A 938 27.58 60.66 -3.79
CA GLU A 938 28.59 60.19 -2.83
C GLU A 938 29.29 58.91 -3.31
N SER A 939 30.50 58.63 -2.81
CA SER A 939 31.17 57.33 -3.03
C SER A 939 30.54 56.20 -2.20
N VAL A 940 30.43 55.00 -2.78
CA VAL A 940 29.84 53.81 -2.11
C VAL A 940 30.90 52.73 -1.87
N ALA A 941 30.87 52.10 -0.70
CA ALA A 941 31.76 50.98 -0.36
C ALA A 941 31.22 49.63 -0.87
N ALA A 942 32.08 48.81 -1.48
CA ALA A 942 31.70 47.60 -2.20
C ALA A 942 31.34 46.38 -1.33
N GLY A 943 31.75 46.35 -0.06
CA GLY A 943 31.50 45.20 0.82
C GLY A 943 32.19 43.90 0.37
N LEU A 944 31.72 42.76 0.89
CA LEU A 944 32.14 41.41 0.46
C LEU A 944 31.17 40.84 -0.60
N PRO A 945 31.63 40.00 -1.56
CA PRO A 945 30.76 39.34 -2.53
C PRO A 945 29.61 38.56 -1.89
N SER A 946 29.88 37.81 -0.82
CA SER A 946 28.87 37.03 -0.09
C SER A 946 27.73 37.87 0.49
N SER A 947 27.99 39.14 0.80
CA SER A 947 26.97 40.04 1.35
C SER A 947 25.90 40.43 0.34
N LEU A 948 26.18 40.35 -0.97
CA LEU A 948 25.21 40.65 -2.02
C LEU A 948 24.01 39.70 -2.01
N LEU A 949 24.24 38.42 -1.71
CA LEU A 949 23.20 37.40 -1.70
C LEU A 949 22.08 37.71 -0.70
N GLN A 950 22.38 38.46 0.36
CA GLN A 950 21.44 38.84 1.41
C GLN A 950 20.89 40.26 1.26
N ARG A 951 21.44 41.06 0.34
CA ARG A 951 21.16 42.49 0.23
C ARG A 951 20.43 42.86 -1.05
N ARG A 952 20.76 42.22 -2.17
CA ARG A 952 20.27 42.63 -3.48
C ARG A 952 18.82 42.17 -3.66
N PRO A 953 17.85 43.09 -3.88
CA PRO A 953 16.43 42.74 -3.86
C PRO A 953 16.00 41.80 -4.99
N ASP A 954 16.63 41.88 -6.16
CA ASP A 954 16.41 40.95 -7.28
C ASP A 954 16.86 39.52 -6.96
N LEU A 955 17.99 39.34 -6.25
CA LEU A 955 18.45 38.03 -5.77
C LEU A 955 17.53 37.46 -4.69
N LEU A 956 17.08 38.30 -3.76
CA LEU A 956 16.09 37.90 -2.75
C LEU A 956 14.76 37.48 -3.39
N ALA A 957 14.32 38.19 -4.43
CA ALA A 957 13.13 37.81 -5.21
C ALA A 957 13.33 36.47 -5.93
N ALA A 958 14.50 36.24 -6.54
CA ALA A 958 14.81 34.98 -7.19
C ALA A 958 14.86 33.81 -6.19
N TYR A 959 15.44 34.02 -5.01
CA TYR A 959 15.47 33.01 -3.96
C TYR A 959 14.07 32.69 -3.41
N ALA A 960 13.23 33.70 -3.17
CA ALA A 960 11.84 33.48 -2.76
C ALA A 960 11.04 32.67 -3.81
N ARG A 961 11.35 32.81 -5.12
CA ARG A 961 10.77 31.94 -6.16
C ARG A 961 11.28 30.49 -6.08
N VAL A 962 12.52 30.26 -5.66
CA VAL A 962 13.04 28.90 -5.38
C VAL A 962 12.27 28.27 -4.22
N GLU A 963 12.05 29.01 -3.13
CA GLU A 963 11.24 28.53 -2.00
C GLU A 963 9.80 28.24 -2.42
N ALA A 964 9.20 29.12 -3.23
CA ALA A 964 7.88 28.90 -3.78
C ALA A 964 7.80 27.61 -4.62
N ALA A 965 8.77 27.39 -5.51
CA ALA A 965 8.84 26.18 -6.32
C ALA A 965 9.01 24.92 -5.46
N ASN A 966 9.80 25.00 -4.38
CA ASN A 966 10.01 23.90 -3.45
C ASN A 966 8.72 23.51 -2.72
N SER A 967 7.99 24.49 -2.19
CA SER A 967 6.66 24.25 -1.61
C SER A 967 5.68 23.66 -2.64
N GLY A 968 5.79 24.05 -3.92
CA GLY A 968 5.01 23.46 -5.01
C GLY A 968 5.29 21.97 -5.25
N VAL A 969 6.53 21.50 -5.03
CA VAL A 969 6.88 20.07 -5.03
C VAL A 969 6.19 19.35 -3.87
N GLY A 970 6.19 19.96 -2.67
CA GLY A 970 5.48 19.43 -1.50
C GLY A 970 3.98 19.25 -1.76
N ALA A 971 3.33 20.26 -2.35
CA ALA A 971 1.91 20.20 -2.73
C ALA A 971 1.63 19.10 -3.78
N ALA A 972 2.51 18.94 -4.77
CA ALA A 972 2.38 17.89 -5.79
C ALA A 972 2.56 16.48 -5.20
N LYS A 973 3.49 16.30 -4.26
CA LYS A 973 3.70 15.03 -3.54
C LYS A 973 2.52 14.70 -2.64
N ALA A 974 1.97 15.68 -1.92
CA ALA A 974 0.80 15.49 -1.09
C ALA A 974 -0.46 15.09 -1.89
N ALA A 975 -0.55 15.48 -3.17
CA ALA A 975 -1.65 15.06 -4.05
C ALA A 975 -1.64 13.55 -4.40
N MET A 976 -0.55 12.81 -4.11
CA MET A 976 -0.52 11.34 -4.22
C MET A 976 -1.19 10.63 -3.05
N LEU A 977 -1.45 11.34 -1.95
CA LEU A 977 -2.04 10.80 -0.73
C LEU A 977 -3.56 11.00 -0.68
N PRO A 978 -4.28 10.30 0.22
CA PRO A 978 -5.73 10.41 0.33
C PRO A 978 -6.14 11.83 0.71
N THR A 979 -7.13 12.38 0.00
CA THR A 979 -7.81 13.61 0.38
C THR A 979 -8.99 13.28 1.28
N ILE A 980 -9.04 13.88 2.47
CA ILE A 980 -10.15 13.72 3.42
C ILE A 980 -11.01 14.98 3.35
N SER A 981 -12.24 14.84 2.91
CA SER A 981 -13.24 15.91 2.81
C SER A 981 -14.29 15.78 3.90
N LEU A 982 -14.69 16.90 4.48
CA LEU A 982 -15.75 17.03 5.46
C LEU A 982 -16.88 17.86 4.85
N THR A 983 -18.08 17.29 4.85
CA THR A 983 -19.33 18.00 4.56
C THR A 983 -20.19 17.95 5.81
N ALA A 984 -20.53 19.11 6.36
CA ALA A 984 -21.36 19.25 7.54
C ALA A 984 -22.42 20.31 7.26
N LEU A 985 -23.66 19.88 7.11
CA LEU A 985 -24.80 20.70 6.70
C LEU A 985 -25.91 20.61 7.75
N ALA A 986 -26.58 21.73 8.01
CA ALA A 986 -27.75 21.79 8.88
C ALA A 986 -28.80 22.74 8.26
N GLY A 987 -30.07 22.34 8.26
CA GLY A 987 -31.11 23.16 7.64
C GLY A 987 -32.46 22.48 7.53
N GLY A 988 -33.26 22.90 6.56
CA GLY A 988 -34.58 22.34 6.26
C GLY A 988 -34.56 21.53 4.96
N VAL A 989 -35.22 20.37 4.93
CA VAL A 989 -35.50 19.60 3.71
C VAL A 989 -36.98 19.24 3.71
N SER A 990 -37.69 19.53 2.61
CA SER A 990 -39.11 19.21 2.45
C SER A 990 -39.49 18.84 1.02
N GLY A 991 -40.56 18.07 0.85
CA GLY A 991 -41.20 17.83 -0.45
C GLY A 991 -42.07 19.01 -0.94
N GLU A 992 -42.38 19.95 -0.05
CA GLU A 992 -43.15 21.16 -0.35
C GLU A 992 -42.44 22.41 0.18
N LEU A 993 -42.42 23.47 -0.62
CA LEU A 993 -41.76 24.72 -0.25
C LEU A 993 -42.39 25.37 1.00
N SER A 994 -43.71 25.21 1.18
CA SER A 994 -44.50 25.76 2.30
C SER A 994 -44.08 25.22 3.67
N THR A 995 -43.58 23.99 3.72
CA THR A 995 -43.23 23.30 4.97
C THR A 995 -41.73 23.29 5.26
N LEU A 996 -40.93 23.96 4.42
CA LEU A 996 -39.46 23.93 4.46
C LEU A 996 -38.86 24.43 5.80
N LEU A 997 -39.47 25.42 6.44
CA LEU A 997 -39.03 25.99 7.72
C LEU A 997 -39.84 25.47 8.93
N SER A 998 -40.68 24.45 8.74
CA SER A 998 -41.46 23.86 9.81
C SER A 998 -40.58 23.07 10.80
N SER A 999 -41.07 22.81 12.01
CA SER A 999 -40.31 22.02 13.00
C SER A 999 -40.02 20.59 12.55
N GLY A 1000 -40.86 20.04 11.66
CA GLY A 1000 -40.75 18.68 11.13
C GLY A 1000 -39.80 18.52 9.93
N SER A 1001 -39.35 19.60 9.31
CA SER A 1001 -38.45 19.59 8.14
C SER A 1001 -36.97 19.79 8.49
N ARG A 1002 -36.63 19.90 9.78
CA ARG A 1002 -35.25 20.07 10.25
C ARG A 1002 -34.40 18.84 9.90
N SER A 1003 -33.24 19.08 9.31
CA SER A 1003 -32.29 18.08 8.85
C SER A 1003 -30.87 18.51 9.17
N TRP A 1004 -30.00 17.54 9.42
CA TRP A 1004 -28.57 17.74 9.50
C TRP A 1004 -27.87 16.55 8.84
N ALA A 1005 -26.72 16.78 8.24
CA ALA A 1005 -25.92 15.76 7.58
C ALA A 1005 -24.44 16.00 7.87
N GLY A 1006 -23.74 14.97 8.33
CA GLY A 1006 -22.29 14.94 8.48
C GLY A 1006 -21.71 13.82 7.63
N VAL A 1007 -20.89 14.16 6.65
CA VAL A 1007 -20.27 13.22 5.71
C VAL A 1007 -18.77 13.43 5.71
N LEU A 1008 -18.03 12.38 6.03
CA LEU A 1008 -16.59 12.30 5.81
C LEU A 1008 -16.35 11.50 4.53
N GLY A 1009 -15.80 12.14 3.52
CA GLY A 1009 -15.42 11.51 2.25
C GLY A 1009 -13.91 11.35 2.17
N VAL A 1010 -13.43 10.13 1.98
CA VAL A 1010 -12.01 9.88 1.70
C VAL A 1010 -11.86 9.53 0.23
N SER A 1011 -11.06 10.30 -0.49
CA SER A 1011 -10.74 10.05 -1.89
C SER A 1011 -9.26 9.73 -2.01
N LEU A 1012 -8.91 8.51 -2.39
CA LEU A 1012 -7.57 8.14 -2.80
C LEU A 1012 -7.60 7.72 -4.26
N PRO A 1013 -7.14 8.58 -5.16
CA PRO A 1013 -7.04 8.23 -6.56
C PRO A 1013 -6.00 7.11 -6.79
N LEU A 1014 -6.46 5.91 -7.15
CA LEU A 1014 -5.57 4.74 -7.33
C LEU A 1014 -4.91 4.67 -8.71
N PHE A 1015 -5.57 5.20 -9.73
CA PHE A 1015 -5.11 5.14 -11.12
C PHE A 1015 -5.52 6.40 -11.88
N ASP A 1016 -4.56 7.08 -12.50
CA ASP A 1016 -4.75 8.32 -13.27
C ASP A 1016 -3.85 8.38 -14.52
N TRP A 1017 -3.44 7.21 -15.03
CA TRP A 1017 -2.56 7.10 -16.21
C TRP A 1017 -1.26 7.91 -16.10
N GLY A 1018 -0.75 8.09 -14.86
CA GLY A 1018 0.52 8.79 -14.62
C GLY A 1018 0.40 10.32 -14.50
N ARG A 1019 -0.82 10.89 -14.54
CA ARG A 1019 -1.05 12.35 -14.45
C ARG A 1019 -0.37 13.00 -13.24
N ARG A 1020 -0.54 12.44 -12.04
CA ARG A 1020 0.10 12.98 -10.83
C ARG A 1020 1.62 12.78 -10.83
N SER A 1021 2.11 11.68 -11.38
CA SER A 1021 3.57 11.48 -11.52
C SER A 1021 4.17 12.56 -12.42
N ALA A 1022 3.54 12.83 -13.57
CA ALA A 1022 3.94 13.90 -14.47
C ALA A 1022 3.85 15.29 -13.80
N ASN A 1023 2.85 15.52 -12.94
CA ASN A 1023 2.77 16.77 -12.18
C ASN A 1023 3.90 16.92 -11.15
N ILE A 1024 4.31 15.83 -10.48
CA ILE A 1024 5.48 15.86 -9.57
C ILE A 1024 6.73 16.18 -10.37
N THR A 1025 6.99 15.45 -11.46
CA THR A 1025 8.14 15.73 -12.35
C THR A 1025 8.11 17.17 -12.84
N GLY A 1026 6.95 17.67 -13.29
CA GLY A 1026 6.80 19.06 -13.71
C GLY A 1026 7.06 20.09 -12.60
N SER A 1027 6.72 19.78 -11.35
CA SER A 1027 7.07 20.64 -10.21
C SER A 1027 8.56 20.56 -9.85
N GLU A 1028 9.19 19.39 -9.95
CA GLU A 1028 10.62 19.20 -9.72
C GLU A 1028 11.45 19.94 -10.78
N GLU A 1029 11.04 19.90 -12.06
CA GLU A 1029 11.68 20.68 -13.12
C GLU A 1029 11.50 22.20 -12.95
N ARG A 1030 10.36 22.66 -12.41
CA ARG A 1030 10.19 24.08 -12.05
C ARG A 1030 11.13 24.50 -10.92
N LEU A 1031 11.38 23.63 -9.95
CA LEU A 1031 12.35 23.88 -8.89
C LEU A 1031 13.77 23.98 -9.46
N ALA A 1032 14.15 23.05 -10.35
CA ALA A 1032 15.45 23.09 -11.04
C ALA A 1032 15.61 24.37 -11.87
N ALA A 1033 14.58 24.78 -12.63
CA ALA A 1033 14.59 26.02 -13.40
C ALA A 1033 14.69 27.27 -12.50
N ALA A 1034 14.00 27.28 -11.35
CA ALA A 1034 14.09 28.37 -10.39
C ALA A 1034 15.48 28.46 -9.75
N MET A 1035 16.10 27.32 -9.40
CA MET A 1035 17.47 27.24 -8.89
C MET A 1035 18.47 27.80 -9.91
N ALA A 1036 18.40 27.34 -11.17
CA ALA A 1036 19.26 27.84 -12.23
C ALA A 1036 19.07 29.35 -12.51
N SER A 1037 17.83 29.84 -12.40
CA SER A 1037 17.53 31.27 -12.55
C SER A 1037 18.14 32.10 -11.42
N TYR A 1038 18.12 31.59 -10.18
CA TYR A 1038 18.78 32.23 -9.04
C TYR A 1038 20.31 32.24 -9.20
N GLU A 1039 20.91 31.12 -9.63
CA GLU A 1039 22.34 31.02 -9.90
C GLU A 1039 22.77 31.98 -11.01
N SER A 1040 22.01 32.05 -12.11
CA SER A 1040 22.26 33.01 -13.19
C SER A 1040 22.13 34.46 -12.70
N ALA A 1041 21.13 34.78 -11.88
CA ALA A 1041 20.95 36.12 -11.33
C ALA A 1041 22.15 36.52 -10.44
N ALA A 1042 22.63 35.60 -9.61
CA ALA A 1042 23.81 35.82 -8.77
C ALA A 1042 25.08 36.05 -9.60
N GLN A 1043 25.30 35.26 -10.65
CA GLN A 1043 26.42 35.45 -11.58
C GLN A 1043 26.39 36.82 -12.29
N VAL A 1044 25.20 37.24 -12.75
CA VAL A 1044 25.02 38.55 -13.37
C VAL A 1044 25.30 39.66 -12.36
N ALA A 1045 24.81 39.53 -11.13
CA ALA A 1045 25.06 40.50 -10.06
C ALA A 1045 26.55 40.63 -9.69
N PHE A 1046 27.28 39.52 -9.60
CA PHE A 1046 28.72 39.53 -9.39
C PHE A 1046 29.47 40.20 -10.55
N ARG A 1047 29.10 39.91 -11.80
CA ARG A 1047 29.70 40.52 -12.98
C ARG A 1047 29.47 42.03 -13.04
N GLU A 1048 28.24 42.48 -12.78
CA GLU A 1048 27.90 43.91 -12.76
C GLU A 1048 28.70 44.68 -11.71
N THR A 1049 28.82 44.11 -10.51
CA THR A 1049 29.58 44.72 -9.41
C THR A 1049 31.07 44.74 -9.74
N ALA A 1050 31.63 43.63 -10.23
CA ALA A 1050 33.03 43.55 -10.65
C ALA A 1050 33.35 44.55 -11.77
N ASN A 1051 32.50 44.65 -12.80
CA ASN A 1051 32.67 45.60 -13.89
C ASN A 1051 32.67 47.06 -13.40
N ALA A 1052 31.76 47.41 -12.49
CA ALA A 1052 31.68 48.76 -11.93
C ALA A 1052 32.91 49.12 -11.07
N LEU A 1053 33.45 48.14 -10.33
CA LEU A 1053 34.69 48.32 -9.55
C LEU A 1053 35.93 48.47 -10.44
N ILE A 1054 36.07 47.60 -11.44
CA ILE A 1054 37.15 47.69 -12.44
C ILE A 1054 37.10 49.04 -13.17
N ALA A 1055 35.90 49.48 -13.57
CA ALA A 1055 35.72 50.79 -14.19
C ALA A 1055 36.11 51.93 -13.24
N SER A 1056 35.75 51.87 -11.95
CA SER A 1056 36.15 52.88 -10.96
C SER A 1056 37.66 52.99 -10.82
N ASP A 1057 38.37 51.86 -10.77
CA ASP A 1057 39.83 51.82 -10.62
C ASP A 1057 40.57 52.41 -11.84
N HIS A 1058 40.03 52.22 -13.06
CA HIS A 1058 40.66 52.71 -14.30
C HIS A 1058 40.18 54.10 -14.75
N LEU A 1059 38.96 54.52 -14.42
CA LEU A 1059 38.45 55.84 -14.81
C LEU A 1059 39.15 56.98 -14.06
N ARG A 1060 39.51 56.77 -12.80
CA ARG A 1060 40.19 57.78 -11.98
C ARG A 1060 41.53 58.25 -12.58
N PRO A 1061 42.50 57.36 -12.91
CA PRO A 1061 43.76 57.80 -13.53
C PRO A 1061 43.56 58.36 -14.94
N GLN A 1062 42.61 57.84 -15.72
CA GLN A 1062 42.27 58.41 -17.04
C GLN A 1062 41.77 59.85 -16.90
N LEU A 1063 40.89 60.12 -15.93
CA LEU A 1063 40.36 61.45 -15.69
C LEU A 1063 41.45 62.43 -15.25
N GLN A 1064 42.35 62.02 -14.35
CA GLN A 1064 43.48 62.83 -13.93
C GLN A 1064 44.41 63.19 -15.10
N ALA A 1065 44.71 62.22 -15.98
CA ALA A 1065 45.52 62.43 -17.17
C ALA A 1065 44.83 63.38 -18.17
N GLN A 1066 43.54 63.19 -18.42
CA GLN A 1066 42.76 64.04 -19.33
C GLN A 1066 42.63 65.48 -18.80
N GLN A 1067 42.40 65.65 -17.48
CA GLN A 1067 42.38 66.96 -16.84
C GLN A 1067 43.72 67.69 -17.01
N SER A 1068 44.84 66.98 -16.76
CA SER A 1068 46.18 67.53 -16.95
C SER A 1068 46.44 67.93 -18.41
N ARG A 1069 45.94 67.12 -19.37
CA ARG A 1069 46.03 67.42 -20.81
C ARG A 1069 45.25 68.68 -21.19
N VAL A 1070 44.01 68.81 -20.71
CA VAL A 1070 43.20 70.01 -20.95
C VAL A 1070 43.87 71.26 -20.36
N GLN A 1071 44.39 71.20 -19.13
CA GLN A 1071 45.12 72.31 -18.51
C GLN A 1071 46.37 72.72 -19.31
N ALA A 1072 47.10 71.76 -19.88
CA ALA A 1072 48.24 72.04 -20.75
C ALA A 1072 47.78 72.73 -22.05
N LEU A 1073 46.72 72.23 -22.69
CA LEU A 1073 46.16 72.80 -23.93
C LEU A 1073 45.53 74.18 -23.71
N GLU A 1074 44.96 74.47 -22.54
CA GLU A 1074 44.49 75.80 -22.17
C GLU A 1074 45.63 76.81 -22.18
N ASN A 1075 46.80 76.42 -21.67
CA ASN A 1075 48.00 77.26 -21.74
C ASN A 1075 48.52 77.42 -23.17
N VAL A 1076 48.53 76.36 -23.97
CA VAL A 1076 48.91 76.41 -25.40
C VAL A 1076 48.00 77.37 -26.16
N ALA A 1077 46.68 77.21 -26.02
CA ALA A 1077 45.68 78.06 -26.68
C ALA A 1077 45.79 79.52 -26.22
N ARG A 1078 46.03 79.77 -24.92
CA ARG A 1078 46.23 81.13 -24.38
C ARG A 1078 47.49 81.80 -24.92
N ILE A 1079 48.61 81.09 -24.97
CA ILE A 1079 49.88 81.60 -25.51
C ILE A 1079 49.75 81.88 -27.00
N SER A 1080 49.23 80.92 -27.78
CA SER A 1080 49.02 81.08 -29.22
C SER A 1080 48.07 82.25 -29.54
N ARG A 1081 46.96 82.40 -28.80
CA ARG A 1081 46.05 83.55 -28.93
C ARG A 1081 46.75 84.88 -28.65
N THR A 1082 47.65 84.92 -27.68
CA THR A 1082 48.43 86.12 -27.35
C THR A 1082 49.41 86.45 -28.47
N ARG A 1083 50.13 85.45 -29.00
CA ARG A 1083 51.05 85.60 -30.13
C ARG A 1083 50.33 86.08 -31.38
N PHE A 1084 49.17 85.51 -31.70
CA PHE A 1084 48.33 85.96 -32.81
C PHE A 1084 47.91 87.44 -32.64
N ARG A 1085 47.43 87.83 -31.46
CA ARG A 1085 47.07 89.24 -31.17
C ARG A 1085 48.25 90.21 -31.27
N SER A 1086 49.47 89.73 -30.99
CA SER A 1086 50.71 90.49 -31.14
C SER A 1086 51.30 90.43 -32.56
N GLY A 1087 50.66 89.75 -33.51
CA GLY A 1087 51.11 89.62 -34.90
C GLY A 1087 52.28 88.63 -35.10
N LEU A 1088 52.57 87.79 -34.12
CA LEU A 1088 53.71 86.86 -34.10
C LEU A 1088 53.37 85.43 -34.57
N GLU A 1089 52.11 85.19 -34.96
CA GLU A 1089 51.58 83.87 -35.37
C GLU A 1089 50.37 84.06 -36.31
N ASP A 1090 50.12 83.10 -37.21
CA ASP A 1090 48.97 83.12 -38.12
C ASP A 1090 47.66 82.75 -37.41
N TYR A 1091 46.53 83.23 -37.94
CA TYR A 1091 45.19 82.94 -37.40
C TYR A 1091 44.89 81.44 -37.36
N PHE A 1092 45.20 80.70 -38.44
CA PHE A 1092 44.82 79.28 -38.52
C PHE A 1092 45.67 78.41 -37.57
N SER A 1093 46.93 78.77 -37.33
CA SER A 1093 47.76 78.13 -36.30
C SER A 1093 47.16 78.31 -34.89
N SER A 1094 46.65 79.51 -34.58
CA SER A 1094 45.95 79.75 -33.31
C SER A 1094 44.60 79.04 -33.22
N GLN A 1095 43.90 78.91 -34.34
CA GLN A 1095 42.63 78.20 -34.41
C GLN A 1095 42.82 76.68 -34.28
N ASP A 1096 43.92 76.11 -34.78
CA ASP A 1096 44.25 74.71 -34.60
C ASP A 1096 44.46 74.36 -33.12
N ALA A 1097 45.16 75.20 -32.37
CA ALA A 1097 45.32 75.06 -30.92
C ALA A 1097 43.98 75.14 -30.16
N GLN A 1098 43.07 76.04 -30.58
CA GLN A 1098 41.73 76.13 -30.02
C GLN A 1098 40.84 74.93 -30.36
N ARG A 1099 40.95 74.38 -31.58
CA ARG A 1099 40.22 73.17 -32.00
C ARG A 1099 40.66 71.96 -31.19
N GLU A 1100 41.97 71.80 -30.96
CA GLU A 1100 42.49 70.73 -30.11
C GLU A 1100 41.96 70.86 -28.68
N LEU A 1101 42.05 72.06 -28.09
CA LEU A 1101 41.48 72.31 -26.76
C LEU A 1101 39.98 71.99 -26.69
N TYR A 1102 39.19 72.45 -27.66
CA TYR A 1102 37.75 72.20 -27.71
C TYR A 1102 37.44 70.69 -27.76
N SER A 1103 38.10 69.94 -28.64
CA SER A 1103 37.92 68.48 -28.75
C SER A 1103 38.26 67.77 -27.43
N GLU A 1104 39.33 68.18 -26.76
CA GLU A 1104 39.77 67.56 -25.51
C GLU A 1104 38.91 67.95 -24.30
N GLN A 1105 38.32 69.16 -24.31
CA GLN A 1105 37.31 69.58 -23.34
C GLN A 1105 36.01 68.78 -23.50
N GLN A 1106 35.58 68.50 -24.73
CA GLN A 1106 34.43 67.62 -24.98
C GLN A 1106 34.67 66.21 -24.43
N GLN A 1107 35.85 65.63 -24.71
CA GLN A 1107 36.25 64.31 -24.18
C GLN A 1107 36.34 64.29 -22.65
N LEU A 1108 36.79 65.38 -22.02
CA LEU A 1108 36.82 65.50 -20.57
C LEU A 1108 35.41 65.43 -19.96
N ILE A 1109 34.44 66.16 -20.54
CA ILE A 1109 33.04 66.14 -20.08
C ILE A 1109 32.45 64.72 -20.23
N GLU A 1110 32.70 64.06 -21.36
CA GLU A 1110 32.24 62.67 -21.58
C GLU A 1110 32.87 61.69 -20.57
N LEU A 1111 34.15 61.86 -20.24
CA LEU A 1111 34.84 61.00 -19.28
C LEU A 1111 34.34 61.22 -17.84
N GLN A 1112 34.06 62.48 -17.48
CA GLN A 1112 33.42 62.82 -16.20
C GLN A 1112 32.01 62.23 -16.11
N LEU A 1113 31.23 62.24 -17.21
CA LEU A 1113 29.92 61.60 -17.25
C LEU A 1113 30.04 60.08 -17.05
N LYS A 1114 31.02 59.45 -17.72
CA LYS A 1114 31.30 58.01 -17.53
C LYS A 1114 31.62 57.65 -16.08
N GLU A 1115 32.41 58.47 -15.38
CA GLU A 1115 32.70 58.28 -13.95
C GLU A 1115 31.42 58.40 -13.10
N ALA A 1116 30.63 59.45 -13.31
CA ALA A 1116 29.41 59.69 -12.54
C ALA A 1116 28.36 58.58 -12.76
N VAL A 1117 28.14 58.16 -14.01
CA VAL A 1117 27.24 57.04 -14.35
C VAL A 1117 27.76 55.72 -13.78
N ASN A 1118 29.08 55.48 -13.78
CA ASN A 1118 29.66 54.29 -13.18
C ASN A 1118 29.40 54.22 -11.67
N MET A 1119 29.47 55.35 -10.96
CA MET A 1119 29.16 55.40 -9.53
C MET A 1119 27.70 55.03 -9.24
N VAL A 1120 26.76 55.49 -10.08
CA VAL A 1120 25.33 55.12 -9.98
C VAL A 1120 25.13 53.64 -10.28
N ASN A 1121 25.80 53.10 -11.29
CA ASN A 1121 25.74 51.67 -11.63
C ASN A 1121 26.32 50.81 -10.50
N LEU A 1122 27.39 51.24 -9.84
CA LEU A 1122 27.94 50.57 -8.65
C LEU A 1122 26.93 50.56 -7.51
N TYR A 1123 26.27 51.70 -7.24
CA TYR A 1123 25.21 51.80 -6.24
C TYR A 1123 24.05 50.82 -6.51
N LYS A 1124 23.58 50.73 -7.77
CA LYS A 1124 22.55 49.76 -8.18
C LYS A 1124 23.03 48.32 -8.00
N ALA A 1125 24.25 48.01 -8.46
CA ALA A 1125 24.80 46.66 -8.45
C ALA A 1125 24.95 46.08 -7.04
N LEU A 1126 25.23 46.96 -6.06
CA LEU A 1126 25.36 46.62 -4.63
C LEU A 1126 24.01 46.48 -3.89
N GLY A 1127 22.88 46.77 -4.54
CA GLY A 1127 21.57 46.66 -3.90
C GLY A 1127 21.17 47.88 -3.04
N GLY A 1128 21.61 49.08 -3.40
CA GLY A 1128 21.36 50.30 -2.61
C GLY A 1128 19.88 50.76 -2.56
N GLY A 1129 19.47 51.37 -1.44
CA GLY A 1129 18.30 52.26 -1.42
C GLY A 1129 16.90 51.67 -1.25
N TRP A 1130 16.75 50.38 -0.92
CA TRP A 1130 15.42 49.78 -0.73
C TRP A 1130 14.98 49.64 0.73
N SER A 1131 15.89 49.76 1.70
CA SER A 1131 15.61 49.54 3.14
C SER A 1131 14.91 50.70 3.85
N SER A 1132 14.84 51.90 3.24
CA SER A 1132 14.08 53.02 3.81
C SER A 1132 12.59 52.83 3.55
N THR A 1133 11.90 52.40 4.61
CA THR A 1133 10.44 52.49 4.82
C THR A 1133 9.93 53.91 4.63
#